data_AF-A0AAN6T0K9-F1
#
_entry.id   AF-A0AAN6T0K9-F1
#
_cell.length_a   1.000
_cell.length_b   1.000
_cell.length_c   1.000
_cell.angle_alpha   90.00
_cell.angle_beta   90.00
_cell.angle_gamma   90.00
#
_symmetry.space_group_name_H-M   'P 1'
#
loop_
_entity.id
_entity.type
_entity.pdbx_description
1 polymer ?
#
loop_
_entity_poly.entity_id
_entity_poly.type
_entity_poly.pdbx_seq_one_letter_code
_entity_poly.pdbx_strand_id
1 'polypeptide(L)'
;MSQFLDVPNFFTAVYLVDFSPSLCEVAQKRFARLGWSNVKVICEDAKKFRLEDYENGHSAGRATPTRSASSYFEPRPDHGGADLVTMSYSLSMIPDYHSAIDSLQSLLSPHGVMGVVDFYVQSKVDVSFRNHTGGLVGRHVNFLGRTFWRSWFDLDRVSLEPGRRDYLEYRMGTILTANLRNSSLGAIPYYIWLGCHKKPFSSSSLPHEIVERIDALATESPYLVPTNGMKSKDALTRAVERTAPEIRSKAFDAAVGNLSANLPLPAFFYQNHHWRIYYDDQLEKHTQFKDEYIYAFTWEDSRVDAELLKLGPDDVVLAITSAGDNILSYATQSPARIHAIDLNPSQNHLLELKVAAFTAQLPYEDFWKMFGEGKHDDFRSLLLTKLSPHLSSRAFQYWLENATIFTKAGGRGLYDTGGSKHAIRVFRWISRLFACRRAVTALLESKTLDEQRRIWHTKIRPALLSPLVSNIVVSSEAFLWAALGVPKNQLAMIEADHAASAAVRGPAPTARPTRAHAIWHYMVNTLDPVIETTHVATDNPYYLVCLTGAFSPACHPDYLSREAHARLSRPGALDGLRIHTDEIDEVIARISPGTLTAAVVMDSMDWFDKDDNGAGAAPRQIRKLNRALAMGGRVLLRSSAREPWYIREFEAHGFVSKQVGDREPGRCIDRVNMYASCWVCTKVENLPPPTPGMEQGEQGVIGEDLRL
;
A
#
# COMPACT_ATOMS: atom_id res chain seq x y z
N MET A 1 12.40 -24.25 14.78
CA MET A 1 13.38 -23.25 15.25
C MET A 1 14.69 -23.39 14.49
N SER A 2 15.40 -24.53 14.57
CA SER A 2 16.66 -24.80 13.82
C SER A 2 16.61 -24.61 12.30
N GLN A 3 15.44 -24.81 11.68
CA GLN A 3 15.25 -24.53 10.24
C GLN A 3 15.42 -23.04 9.90
N PHE A 4 15.17 -22.14 10.85
CA PHE A 4 15.18 -20.69 10.64
C PHE A 4 16.36 -20.00 11.32
N LEU A 5 16.74 -20.46 12.51
CA LEU A 5 17.83 -19.91 13.31
C LEU A 5 18.61 -21.04 13.98
N ASP A 6 19.93 -20.94 13.93
CA ASP A 6 20.83 -21.89 14.59
C ASP A 6 20.77 -21.73 16.11
N VAL A 7 19.90 -22.51 16.77
CA VAL A 7 19.53 -22.30 18.18
C VAL A 7 20.74 -22.23 19.13
N PRO A 8 21.74 -23.13 19.07
CA PRO A 8 22.92 -23.07 19.94
C PRO A 8 23.81 -21.84 19.75
N ASN A 9 23.88 -21.29 18.54
CA ASN A 9 24.82 -20.21 18.20
C ASN A 9 24.15 -18.83 18.14
N PHE A 10 22.84 -18.79 17.87
CA PHE A 10 22.09 -17.54 17.78
C PHE A 10 21.62 -17.03 19.15
N PHE A 11 21.21 -17.94 20.05
CA PHE A 11 20.70 -17.56 21.37
C PHE A 11 21.73 -17.83 22.47
N THR A 12 21.93 -16.86 23.36
CA THR A 12 22.71 -17.06 24.59
C THR A 12 22.05 -18.11 25.49
N ALA A 13 20.73 -18.03 25.66
CA ALA A 13 19.93 -18.99 26.40
C ALA A 13 18.49 -19.02 25.86
N VAL A 14 17.84 -20.17 25.96
CA VAL A 14 16.41 -20.34 25.65
C VAL A 14 15.71 -20.98 26.84
N TYR A 15 14.58 -20.42 27.25
CA TYR A 15 13.78 -20.93 28.36
C TYR A 15 12.46 -21.46 27.82
N LEU A 16 12.22 -22.77 27.96
CA LEU A 16 10.92 -23.39 27.68
C LEU A 16 10.17 -23.55 28.99
N VAL A 17 9.06 -22.82 29.16
CA VAL A 17 8.22 -22.88 30.36
C VAL A 17 6.93 -23.61 30.03
N ASP A 18 6.63 -24.68 30.77
CA ASP A 18 5.39 -25.46 30.62
C ASP A 18 4.92 -25.94 32.00
N PHE A 19 3.62 -26.08 32.19
CA PHE A 19 3.05 -26.52 33.47
C PHE A 19 2.96 -28.06 33.58
N SER A 20 3.13 -28.78 32.46
CA SER A 20 3.02 -30.24 32.37
C SER A 20 4.38 -30.93 32.56
N PRO A 21 4.58 -31.69 33.66
CA PRO A 21 5.84 -32.40 33.89
C PRO A 21 6.17 -33.40 32.77
N SER A 22 5.15 -34.08 32.24
CA SER A 22 5.34 -35.09 31.18
C SER A 22 5.79 -34.48 29.86
N LEU A 23 5.28 -33.29 29.49
CA LEU A 23 5.74 -32.57 28.30
C LEU A 23 7.14 -32.01 28.50
N CYS A 24 7.46 -31.52 29.71
CA CYS A 24 8.80 -31.07 30.06
C CYS A 24 9.84 -32.19 29.90
N GLU A 25 9.57 -33.39 30.40
CA GLU A 25 10.47 -34.54 30.23
C GLU A 25 10.71 -34.91 28.76
N VAL A 26 9.65 -34.87 27.95
CA VAL A 26 9.77 -35.12 26.50
C VAL A 26 10.61 -34.03 25.83
N ALA A 27 10.41 -32.76 26.18
CA ALA A 27 11.19 -31.65 25.65
C ALA A 27 12.68 -31.79 26.00
N GLN A 28 13.01 -32.09 27.27
CA GLN A 28 14.38 -32.33 27.71
C GLN A 28 15.07 -33.44 26.90
N LYS A 29 14.40 -34.58 26.72
CA LYS A 29 14.93 -35.70 25.90
C LYS A 29 15.18 -35.28 24.45
N ARG A 30 14.30 -34.46 23.86
CA ARG A 30 14.44 -33.96 22.49
C ARG A 30 15.62 -32.99 22.36
N PHE A 31 15.77 -32.05 23.30
CA PHE A 31 16.86 -31.08 23.29
C PHE A 31 18.22 -31.74 23.53
N ALA A 32 18.29 -32.72 24.44
CA ALA A 32 19.49 -33.53 24.64
C ALA A 32 19.91 -34.28 23.36
N ARG A 33 18.94 -34.89 22.65
CA ARG A 33 19.19 -35.56 21.37
C ARG A 33 19.67 -34.61 20.27
N LEU A 34 19.22 -33.36 20.29
CA LEU A 34 19.66 -32.31 19.36
C LEU A 34 20.99 -31.66 19.77
N GLY A 35 21.54 -32.02 20.93
CA GLY A 35 22.79 -31.44 21.45
C GLY A 35 22.66 -29.99 21.93
N TRP A 36 21.44 -29.52 22.21
CA TRP A 36 21.21 -28.14 22.62
C TRP A 36 21.50 -27.97 24.12
N SER A 37 22.63 -27.34 24.45
CA SER A 37 23.07 -27.09 25.83
C SER A 37 22.59 -25.76 26.41
N ASN A 38 22.18 -24.82 25.55
CA ASN A 38 21.71 -23.49 25.92
C ASN A 38 20.19 -23.42 26.18
N VAL A 39 19.48 -24.56 26.17
CA VAL A 39 18.01 -24.62 26.35
C VAL A 39 17.68 -25.19 27.73
N LYS A 40 16.96 -24.42 28.55
CA LYS A 40 16.49 -24.78 29.89
C LYS A 40 15.00 -25.06 29.86
N VAL A 41 14.58 -26.24 30.33
CA VAL A 41 13.16 -26.62 30.45
C VAL A 41 12.71 -26.43 31.88
N ILE A 42 11.71 -25.57 32.08
CA ILE A 42 11.20 -25.14 33.37
C ILE A 42 9.75 -25.61 33.52
N CYS A 43 9.51 -26.49 34.49
CA CYS A 43 8.18 -26.99 34.80
C CYS A 43 7.51 -26.05 35.84
N GLU A 44 6.85 -25.00 35.38
CA GLU A 44 6.27 -23.96 36.23
C GLU A 44 5.02 -23.32 35.59
N ASP A 45 4.18 -22.68 36.41
CA ASP A 45 3.13 -21.78 35.93
C ASP A 45 3.78 -20.56 35.26
N ALA A 46 3.49 -20.34 33.98
CA ALA A 46 4.02 -19.22 33.19
C ALA A 46 3.73 -17.85 33.81
N LYS A 47 2.70 -17.72 34.65
CA LYS A 47 2.40 -16.49 35.39
C LYS A 47 3.42 -16.17 36.47
N LYS A 48 4.15 -17.18 36.97
CA LYS A 48 5.09 -17.06 38.08
C LYS A 48 6.54 -16.99 37.63
N PHE A 49 6.83 -17.51 36.44
CA PHE A 49 8.17 -17.53 35.85
C PHE A 49 8.84 -16.15 35.87
N ARG A 50 10.10 -16.11 36.32
CA ARG A 50 10.97 -14.94 36.27
C ARG A 50 12.36 -15.37 35.80
N LEU A 51 12.96 -14.57 34.92
CA LEU A 51 14.29 -14.86 34.38
C LEU A 51 15.38 -14.84 35.47
N GLU A 52 15.25 -13.91 36.42
CA GLU A 52 16.16 -13.71 37.55
C GLU A 52 16.33 -14.94 38.45
N ASP A 53 15.31 -15.80 38.52
CA ASP A 53 15.37 -17.03 39.32
C ASP A 53 16.29 -18.10 38.69
N TYR A 54 16.66 -17.94 37.40
CA TYR A 54 17.40 -18.92 36.61
C TYR A 54 18.68 -18.37 35.94
N GLU A 55 18.95 -17.07 36.06
CA GLU A 55 20.17 -16.41 35.61
C GLU A 55 21.04 -15.99 36.80
N ASN A 56 22.18 -16.68 36.96
CA ASN A 56 23.12 -16.41 38.04
C ASN A 56 23.83 -15.07 37.80
N GLY A 57 23.30 -14.01 38.40
CA GLY A 57 23.87 -12.67 38.30
C GLY A 57 23.86 -11.81 39.57
N HIS A 58 23.14 -12.17 40.65
CA HIS A 58 23.11 -11.37 41.90
C HIS A 58 23.00 -12.16 43.22
N SER A 59 23.32 -13.46 43.25
CA SER A 59 23.56 -14.16 44.51
C SER A 59 24.21 -15.52 44.29
N ALA A 60 25.54 -15.56 44.42
CA ALA A 60 26.26 -16.81 44.59
C ALA A 60 25.85 -17.47 45.91
N GLY A 61 25.31 -18.68 45.81
CA GLY A 61 25.22 -19.62 46.93
C GLY A 61 23.99 -19.48 47.83
N ARG A 62 22.89 -20.12 47.43
CA ARG A 62 22.05 -20.96 48.30
C ARG A 62 21.03 -21.72 47.45
N ALA A 63 20.52 -22.81 48.02
CA ALA A 63 19.52 -23.72 47.49
C ALA A 63 18.38 -23.01 46.72
N THR A 64 17.74 -23.74 45.79
CA THR A 64 16.44 -23.42 45.17
C THR A 64 15.75 -22.25 45.86
N PRO A 65 15.61 -21.07 45.24
CA PRO A 65 15.01 -19.93 45.91
C PRO A 65 13.52 -20.22 46.07
N THR A 66 13.15 -20.88 47.16
CA THR A 66 11.83 -20.75 47.75
C THR A 66 11.73 -19.32 48.26
N ARG A 67 11.49 -18.41 47.32
CA ARG A 67 11.09 -17.03 47.59
C ARG A 67 9.95 -17.06 48.62
N SER A 68 10.07 -16.28 49.69
CA SER A 68 9.01 -16.17 50.70
C SER A 68 7.72 -15.69 50.03
N ALA A 69 6.57 -16.11 50.54
CA ALA A 69 5.25 -15.73 50.01
C ALA A 69 5.07 -14.20 49.86
N SER A 70 5.83 -13.40 50.61
CA SER A 70 5.85 -11.93 50.52
C SER A 70 6.43 -11.37 49.21
N SER A 71 7.38 -12.07 48.57
CA SER A 71 8.03 -11.58 47.34
C SER A 71 7.17 -11.76 46.07
N TYR A 72 6.08 -12.53 46.15
CA TYR A 72 5.05 -12.55 45.10
C TYR A 72 4.29 -11.23 44.97
N PHE A 73 4.31 -10.39 46.02
CA PHE A 73 3.64 -9.10 46.07
C PHE A 73 4.57 -7.92 45.81
N GLU A 74 5.86 -8.15 45.55
CA GLU A 74 6.77 -7.09 45.12
C GLU A 74 6.43 -6.66 43.69
N PRO A 75 6.32 -5.35 43.41
CA PRO A 75 6.04 -4.85 42.08
C PRO A 75 7.12 -5.33 41.10
N ARG A 76 6.68 -5.86 39.95
CA ARG A 76 7.59 -6.30 38.90
C ARG A 76 8.30 -5.08 38.30
N PRO A 77 9.59 -5.20 37.94
CA PRO A 77 10.23 -4.18 37.13
C PRO A 77 9.50 -4.04 35.78
N ASP A 78 9.45 -2.82 35.24
CA ASP A 78 8.76 -2.52 33.99
C ASP A 78 9.40 -3.20 32.76
N HIS A 79 10.66 -3.62 32.88
CA HIS A 79 11.44 -4.28 31.83
C HIS A 79 12.24 -5.46 32.39
N GLY A 80 12.32 -6.54 31.63
CA GLY A 80 13.08 -7.74 31.96
C GLY A 80 14.30 -7.93 31.06
N GLY A 81 14.84 -9.15 31.00
CA GLY A 81 16.03 -9.47 30.22
C GLY A 81 15.77 -10.27 28.93
N ALA A 82 14.52 -10.63 28.62
CA ALA A 82 14.25 -11.49 27.46
C ALA A 82 14.10 -10.67 26.16
N ASP A 83 14.97 -10.92 25.19
CA ASP A 83 14.91 -10.24 23.88
C ASP A 83 13.80 -10.79 22.96
N LEU A 84 13.40 -12.04 23.17
CA LEU A 84 12.34 -12.69 22.40
C LEU A 84 11.44 -13.50 23.32
N VAL A 85 10.15 -13.22 23.26
CA VAL A 85 9.11 -13.99 23.95
C VAL A 85 8.15 -14.55 22.90
N THR A 86 7.92 -15.87 22.92
CA THR A 86 6.98 -16.50 21.97
C THR A 86 5.90 -17.30 22.67
N MET A 87 4.65 -17.13 22.24
CA MET A 87 3.51 -17.96 22.62
C MET A 87 2.93 -18.62 21.36
N SER A 88 2.80 -19.94 21.36
CA SER A 88 2.24 -20.70 20.26
C SER A 88 1.15 -21.61 20.81
N TYR A 89 -0.10 -21.25 20.53
CA TYR A 89 -1.30 -21.89 21.06
C TYR A 89 -1.22 -22.13 22.57
N SER A 90 -1.01 -21.06 23.34
CA SER A 90 -0.87 -21.15 24.80
C SER A 90 -1.67 -20.11 25.56
N LEU A 91 -1.89 -18.92 25.01
CA LEU A 91 -2.63 -17.86 25.68
C LEU A 91 -4.12 -18.22 25.82
N SER A 92 -4.70 -18.89 24.84
CA SER A 92 -6.07 -19.41 24.89
C SER A 92 -6.27 -20.51 25.95
N MET A 93 -5.21 -21.22 26.33
CA MET A 93 -5.23 -22.26 27.36
C MET A 93 -5.01 -21.72 28.79
N ILE A 94 -4.59 -20.47 28.94
CA ILE A 94 -4.38 -19.84 30.25
C ILE A 94 -5.69 -19.20 30.72
N PRO A 95 -6.27 -19.62 31.86
CA PRO A 95 -7.51 -19.02 32.37
C PRO A 95 -7.30 -17.56 32.82
N ASP A 96 -6.24 -17.32 33.60
CA ASP A 96 -5.87 -16.00 34.12
C ASP A 96 -4.85 -15.31 33.20
N TYR A 97 -5.32 -14.97 31.99
CA TYR A 97 -4.50 -14.43 30.92
C TYR A 97 -4.00 -13.00 31.19
N HIS A 98 -4.69 -12.24 32.06
CA HIS A 98 -4.25 -10.89 32.45
C HIS A 98 -2.90 -10.94 33.17
N SER A 99 -2.82 -11.74 34.24
CA SER A 99 -1.58 -11.94 34.99
C SER A 99 -0.45 -12.49 34.13
N ALA A 100 -0.77 -13.35 33.16
CA ALA A 100 0.20 -13.89 32.22
C ALA A 100 0.75 -12.79 31.29
N ILE A 101 -0.10 -12.01 30.63
CA ILE A 101 0.32 -10.92 29.75
C ILE A 101 1.14 -9.88 30.52
N ASP A 102 0.74 -9.54 31.74
CA ASP A 102 1.47 -8.61 32.59
C ASP A 102 2.86 -9.13 32.98
N SER A 103 2.97 -10.44 33.21
CA SER A 103 4.25 -11.12 33.43
C SER A 103 5.15 -11.03 32.20
N LEU A 104 4.60 -11.29 31.02
CA LEU A 104 5.35 -11.30 29.76
C LEU A 104 5.82 -9.90 29.38
N GLN A 105 5.00 -8.87 29.62
CA GLN A 105 5.43 -7.48 29.49
C GLN A 105 6.64 -7.19 30.39
N SER A 106 6.58 -7.61 31.66
CA SER A 106 7.67 -7.40 32.62
C SER A 106 8.92 -8.23 32.31
N LEU A 107 8.77 -9.34 31.58
CA LEU A 107 9.86 -10.23 31.17
C LEU A 107 10.64 -9.69 29.96
N LEU A 108 9.95 -8.96 29.08
CA LEU A 108 10.47 -8.49 27.82
C LEU A 108 11.51 -7.37 28.04
N SER A 109 12.66 -7.47 27.39
CA SER A 109 13.67 -6.41 27.39
C SER A 109 13.12 -5.13 26.72
N PRO A 110 13.68 -3.93 26.99
CA PRO A 110 13.18 -2.68 26.42
C PRO A 110 13.11 -2.69 24.88
N HIS A 111 14.03 -3.42 24.23
CA HIS A 111 14.09 -3.59 22.78
C HIS A 111 13.60 -4.97 22.31
N GLY A 112 13.06 -5.77 23.23
CA GLY A 112 12.59 -7.11 22.96
C GLY A 112 11.33 -7.14 22.11
N VAL A 113 11.13 -8.26 21.42
CA VAL A 113 9.97 -8.51 20.58
C VAL A 113 9.19 -9.71 21.11
N MET A 114 7.86 -9.63 21.05
CA MET A 114 6.96 -10.69 21.47
C MET A 114 6.14 -11.21 20.28
N GLY A 115 6.13 -12.51 20.08
CA GLY A 115 5.32 -13.20 19.08
C GLY A 115 4.21 -14.03 19.71
N VAL A 116 2.97 -13.87 19.27
CA VAL A 116 1.83 -14.69 19.70
C VAL A 116 1.14 -15.26 18.48
N VAL A 117 0.98 -16.58 18.45
CA VAL A 117 0.13 -17.28 17.48
C VAL A 117 -0.92 -18.05 18.25
N ASP A 118 -2.18 -17.66 18.12
CA ASP A 118 -3.26 -18.30 18.88
C ASP A 118 -4.60 -18.24 18.14
N PHE A 119 -5.57 -19.01 18.63
CA PHE A 119 -6.93 -19.03 18.13
C PHE A 119 -7.77 -17.91 18.78
N TYR A 120 -8.79 -17.48 18.07
CA TYR A 120 -9.64 -16.38 18.54
C TYR A 120 -11.03 -16.40 17.91
N VAL A 121 -11.92 -15.59 18.47
CA VAL A 121 -13.24 -15.29 17.92
C VAL A 121 -13.59 -13.83 18.25
N GLN A 122 -13.94 -13.02 17.25
CA GLN A 122 -14.17 -11.57 17.45
C GLN A 122 -15.35 -11.07 16.61
N SER A 123 -16.21 -10.22 17.19
CA SER A 123 -17.18 -9.43 16.43
C SER A 123 -16.55 -8.14 15.88
N LYS A 124 -16.98 -7.68 14.70
CA LYS A 124 -16.52 -6.39 14.14
C LYS A 124 -16.91 -5.22 15.05
N VAL A 125 -18.08 -5.31 15.68
CA VAL A 125 -18.62 -4.28 16.59
C VAL A 125 -17.71 -4.04 17.79
N ASP A 126 -17.03 -5.08 18.28
CA ASP A 126 -16.21 -5.02 19.50
C ASP A 126 -14.86 -4.30 19.28
N VAL A 127 -14.47 -4.09 18.02
CA VAL A 127 -13.11 -3.66 17.65
C VAL A 127 -13.06 -2.47 16.69
N SER A 128 -14.18 -2.10 16.05
CA SER A 128 -14.20 -0.99 15.08
C SER A 128 -13.78 0.36 15.67
N PHE A 129 -13.94 0.60 16.97
CA PHE A 129 -13.49 1.88 17.55
C PHE A 129 -11.98 1.95 17.83
N ARG A 130 -11.19 0.91 17.52
CA ARG A 130 -9.77 0.83 17.89
C ARG A 130 -8.85 1.09 16.70
N ASN A 131 -7.96 2.07 16.86
CA ASN A 131 -6.96 2.51 15.87
C ASN A 131 -5.52 2.05 16.17
N HIS A 132 -5.28 1.39 17.31
CA HIS A 132 -3.95 0.88 17.74
C HIS A 132 -3.69 -0.58 17.35
N THR A 133 -4.61 -1.18 16.59
CA THR A 133 -4.44 -2.56 16.11
C THR A 133 -3.59 -2.58 14.85
N GLY A 134 -3.03 -3.73 14.50
CA GLY A 134 -2.28 -3.92 13.25
C GLY A 134 -3.15 -4.02 11.98
N GLY A 135 -4.46 -3.77 12.08
CA GLY A 135 -5.43 -3.93 10.99
C GLY A 135 -6.59 -4.85 11.37
N LEU A 136 -7.74 -4.64 10.74
CA LEU A 136 -8.98 -5.36 11.03
C LEU A 136 -9.40 -6.37 9.96
N VAL A 137 -8.71 -6.39 8.82
CA VAL A 137 -8.96 -7.33 7.71
C VAL A 137 -8.95 -8.76 8.27
N GLY A 138 -9.91 -9.60 7.87
CA GLY A 138 -10.01 -10.98 8.33
C GLY A 138 -10.27 -11.18 9.84
N ARG A 139 -10.34 -10.12 10.67
CA ARG A 139 -10.52 -10.25 12.12
C ARG A 139 -11.94 -10.70 12.47
N HIS A 140 -12.95 -10.25 11.74
CA HIS A 140 -14.34 -10.59 12.02
C HIS A 140 -14.64 -12.09 11.86
N VAL A 141 -15.34 -12.66 12.84
CA VAL A 141 -15.95 -13.99 12.78
C VAL A 141 -17.46 -13.81 12.92
N ASN A 142 -18.22 -14.40 11.99
CA ASN A 142 -19.67 -14.32 12.00
C ASN A 142 -20.27 -14.99 13.26
N PHE A 143 -21.53 -14.68 13.58
CA PHE A 143 -22.17 -15.18 14.80
C PHE A 143 -22.11 -16.70 14.95
N LEU A 144 -22.46 -17.45 13.89
CA LEU A 144 -22.46 -18.92 13.92
C LEU A 144 -21.06 -19.50 14.19
N GLY A 145 -20.05 -18.98 13.52
CA GLY A 145 -18.66 -19.39 13.71
C GLY A 145 -18.15 -19.07 15.11
N ARG A 146 -18.50 -17.90 15.67
CA ARG A 146 -18.13 -17.56 17.05
C ARG A 146 -18.75 -18.53 18.05
N THR A 147 -20.04 -18.81 17.92
CA THR A 147 -20.73 -19.75 18.81
C THR A 147 -20.18 -21.16 18.68
N PHE A 148 -20.05 -21.66 17.45
CA PHE A 148 -19.55 -23.01 17.20
C PHE A 148 -18.12 -23.22 17.74
N TRP A 149 -17.17 -22.34 17.37
CA TRP A 149 -15.79 -22.52 17.79
C TRP A 149 -15.61 -22.36 19.30
N ARG A 150 -16.33 -21.42 19.92
CA ARG A 150 -16.35 -21.32 21.39
C ARG A 150 -16.76 -22.63 22.04
N SER A 151 -17.91 -23.18 21.63
CA SER A 151 -18.39 -24.44 22.18
C SER A 151 -17.45 -25.61 21.90
N TRP A 152 -16.84 -25.67 20.72
CA TRP A 152 -15.90 -26.73 20.35
C TRP A 152 -14.66 -26.75 21.26
N PHE A 153 -14.02 -25.59 21.45
CA PHE A 153 -12.81 -25.49 22.27
C PHE A 153 -13.11 -25.58 23.77
N ASP A 154 -14.30 -25.20 24.21
CA ASP A 154 -14.73 -25.35 25.60
C ASP A 154 -14.81 -26.83 26.04
N LEU A 155 -15.08 -27.76 25.11
CA LEU A 155 -15.01 -29.21 25.38
C LEU A 155 -13.62 -29.65 25.85
N ASP A 156 -12.56 -29.00 25.37
CA ASP A 156 -11.17 -29.24 25.75
C ASP A 156 -10.68 -28.26 26.84
N ARG A 157 -11.60 -27.49 27.45
CA ARG A 157 -11.33 -26.44 28.45
C ARG A 157 -10.44 -25.31 27.92
N VAL A 158 -10.49 -25.05 26.62
CA VAL A 158 -9.78 -23.93 25.99
C VAL A 158 -10.76 -22.79 25.74
N SER A 159 -10.48 -21.62 26.32
CA SER A 159 -11.40 -20.49 26.28
C SER A 159 -11.11 -19.57 25.11
N LEU A 160 -11.91 -19.68 24.04
CA LEU A 160 -11.88 -18.76 22.90
C LEU A 160 -12.71 -17.50 23.18
N GLU A 161 -12.08 -16.50 23.79
CA GLU A 161 -12.70 -15.19 24.01
C GLU A 161 -11.88 -14.07 23.36
N PRO A 162 -12.53 -13.00 22.86
CA PRO A 162 -11.86 -11.86 22.24
C PRO A 162 -10.93 -11.13 23.22
N GLY A 163 -11.30 -11.13 24.51
CA GLY A 163 -10.61 -10.42 25.60
C GLY A 163 -9.11 -10.74 25.70
N ARG A 164 -8.68 -11.95 25.34
CA ARG A 164 -7.27 -12.36 25.41
C ARG A 164 -6.38 -11.54 24.48
N ARG A 165 -6.77 -11.48 23.21
CA ARG A 165 -6.06 -10.68 22.21
C ARG A 165 -6.26 -9.19 22.46
N ASP A 166 -7.47 -8.80 22.85
CA ASP A 166 -7.79 -7.41 23.14
C ASP A 166 -6.93 -6.84 24.27
N TYR A 167 -6.71 -7.61 25.34
CA TYR A 167 -5.83 -7.21 26.43
C TYR A 167 -4.36 -7.21 26.03
N LEU A 168 -3.93 -8.18 25.20
CA LEU A 168 -2.57 -8.20 24.64
C LEU A 168 -2.28 -6.92 23.84
N GLU A 169 -3.18 -6.57 22.92
CA GLU A 169 -3.07 -5.36 22.10
C GLU A 169 -3.29 -4.07 22.91
N TYR A 170 -3.91 -4.11 24.09
CA TYR A 170 -4.03 -2.96 24.99
C TYR A 170 -2.74 -2.71 25.81
N ARG A 171 -2.09 -3.80 26.24
CA ARG A 171 -0.88 -3.76 27.06
C ARG A 171 0.41 -3.53 26.28
N MET A 172 0.41 -3.88 25.00
CA MET A 172 1.60 -3.91 24.14
C MET A 172 1.40 -3.11 22.85
N GLY A 173 2.50 -2.64 22.24
CA GLY A 173 2.50 -2.05 20.91
C GLY A 173 2.45 -3.13 19.84
N THR A 174 1.65 -2.95 18.78
CA THR A 174 1.56 -3.91 17.67
C THR A 174 2.50 -3.52 16.54
N ILE A 175 3.43 -4.41 16.17
CA ILE A 175 4.34 -4.25 15.03
C ILE A 175 3.71 -4.82 13.76
N LEU A 176 3.34 -6.11 13.80
CA LEU A 176 2.70 -6.83 12.70
C LEU A 176 1.55 -7.69 13.22
N THR A 177 0.50 -7.84 12.42
CA THR A 177 -0.54 -8.83 12.67
C THR A 177 -1.02 -9.45 11.36
N ALA A 178 -1.50 -10.69 11.44
CA ALA A 178 -2.23 -11.34 10.37
C ALA A 178 -3.38 -12.17 10.95
N ASN A 179 -4.56 -12.05 10.35
CA ASN A 179 -5.76 -12.76 10.77
C ASN A 179 -6.09 -13.84 9.73
N LEU A 180 -6.03 -15.11 10.10
CA LEU A 180 -6.07 -16.22 9.15
C LEU A 180 -7.13 -17.26 9.54
N ARG A 181 -7.41 -18.19 8.62
CA ARG A 181 -8.32 -19.32 8.81
C ARG A 181 -7.60 -20.61 8.48
N ASN A 182 -7.63 -21.56 9.41
CA ASN A 182 -7.06 -22.89 9.19
C ASN A 182 -8.10 -23.77 8.49
N SER A 183 -8.04 -23.84 7.16
CA SER A 183 -9.00 -24.59 6.35
C SER A 183 -8.90 -26.11 6.51
N SER A 184 -7.74 -26.67 6.87
CA SER A 184 -7.61 -28.12 7.08
C SER A 184 -8.37 -28.64 8.30
N LEU A 185 -8.66 -27.76 9.26
CA LEU A 185 -9.42 -28.08 10.47
C LEU A 185 -10.78 -27.37 10.51
N GLY A 186 -11.40 -27.12 9.35
CA GLY A 186 -12.75 -26.55 9.27
C GLY A 186 -12.82 -25.02 9.27
N ALA A 187 -11.72 -24.32 8.94
CA ALA A 187 -11.59 -22.86 8.94
C ALA A 187 -11.54 -22.22 10.34
N ILE A 188 -10.83 -22.86 11.27
CA ILE A 188 -10.62 -22.32 12.63
C ILE A 188 -9.92 -20.93 12.53
N PRO A 189 -10.46 -19.87 13.15
CA PRO A 189 -9.82 -18.57 13.19
C PRO A 189 -8.59 -18.56 14.10
N TYR A 190 -7.47 -18.12 13.55
CA TYR A 190 -6.24 -17.89 14.31
C TYR A 190 -5.58 -16.59 13.87
N TYR A 191 -4.71 -16.06 14.71
CA TYR A 191 -3.95 -14.86 14.42
C TYR A 191 -2.46 -15.09 14.63
N ILE A 192 -1.67 -14.33 13.89
CA ILE A 192 -0.25 -14.11 14.14
C ILE A 192 -0.15 -12.66 14.61
N TRP A 193 0.50 -12.43 15.74
CA TRP A 193 0.73 -11.11 16.28
C TRP A 193 2.19 -10.98 16.68
N LEU A 194 2.80 -9.88 16.28
CA LEU A 194 4.14 -9.47 16.65
C LEU A 194 4.03 -8.10 17.30
N GLY A 195 4.60 -7.95 18.48
CA GLY A 195 4.56 -6.69 19.20
C GLY A 195 5.77 -6.44 20.08
N CYS A 196 5.74 -5.30 20.74
CA CYS A 196 6.80 -4.80 21.60
C CYS A 196 6.20 -4.00 22.76
N HIS A 197 7.06 -3.40 23.58
CA HIS A 197 6.62 -2.51 24.64
C HIS A 197 5.71 -1.39 24.11
N LYS A 198 4.62 -1.13 24.85
CA LYS A 198 3.62 -0.10 24.52
C LYS A 198 4.21 1.29 24.36
N LYS A 199 5.25 1.60 25.14
CA LYS A 199 5.97 2.87 25.05
C LYS A 199 7.29 2.60 24.32
N PRO A 200 7.40 2.95 23.03
CA PRO A 200 8.64 2.74 22.28
C PRO A 200 9.74 3.72 22.72
N PHE A 201 9.37 4.78 23.44
CA PHE A 201 10.27 5.78 23.99
C PHE A 201 10.55 5.48 25.47
N SER A 202 11.80 5.68 25.89
CA SER A 202 12.25 5.44 27.27
C SER A 202 11.27 6.01 28.31
N SER A 203 10.99 5.25 29.36
CA SER A 203 10.16 5.65 30.52
C SER A 203 10.69 6.89 31.26
N SER A 204 11.96 7.27 31.01
CA SER A 204 12.60 8.48 31.53
C SER A 204 12.33 9.75 30.72
N SER A 205 11.67 9.66 29.56
CA SER A 205 11.48 10.81 28.67
C SER A 205 10.35 11.72 29.18
N LEU A 206 10.57 13.03 29.22
CA LEU A 206 9.53 13.98 29.62
C LEU A 206 8.38 13.97 28.59
N PRO A 207 7.12 14.28 28.97
CA PRO A 207 5.99 14.26 28.04
C PRO A 207 6.21 15.08 26.76
N HIS A 208 6.94 16.20 26.84
CA HIS A 208 7.27 17.01 25.66
C HIS A 208 8.27 16.31 24.72
N GLU A 209 9.27 15.58 25.23
CA GLU A 209 10.21 14.82 24.41
C GLU A 209 9.55 13.67 23.66
N ILE A 210 8.54 13.03 24.29
CA ILE A 210 7.70 12.02 23.64
C ILE A 210 6.90 12.66 22.51
N VAL A 211 6.29 13.82 22.77
CA VAL A 211 5.54 14.58 21.77
C VAL A 211 6.44 15.02 20.61
N GLU A 212 7.65 15.51 20.87
CA GLU A 212 8.63 15.90 19.86
C GLU A 212 9.09 14.71 19.01
N ARG A 213 9.33 13.54 19.61
CA ARG A 213 9.67 12.33 18.86
C ARG A 213 8.50 11.82 18.02
N ILE A 214 7.29 11.83 18.57
CA ILE A 214 6.08 11.47 17.82
C ILE A 214 5.90 12.43 16.66
N ASP A 215 6.06 13.73 16.90
CA ASP A 215 6.00 14.75 15.87
C ASP A 215 7.05 14.47 14.81
N ALA A 216 8.33 14.32 15.16
CA ALA A 216 9.39 14.00 14.21
C ALA A 216 9.05 12.79 13.33
N LEU A 217 8.66 11.65 13.92
CA LEU A 217 8.26 10.44 13.19
C LEU A 217 7.01 10.65 12.31
N ALA A 218 6.13 11.55 12.73
CA ALA A 218 4.90 11.88 12.05
C ALA A 218 5.05 13.04 11.03
N THR A 219 6.15 13.80 11.08
CA THR A 219 6.41 15.03 10.32
C THR A 219 7.72 15.00 9.53
N GLU A 220 8.32 13.83 9.25
CA GLU A 220 9.49 13.72 8.35
C GLU A 220 9.18 14.06 6.87
N SER A 221 8.24 14.97 6.61
CA SER A 221 7.87 15.50 5.30
C SER A 221 6.99 16.76 5.42
N PRO A 222 7.12 17.80 4.54
CA PRO A 222 6.93 19.19 4.94
C PRO A 222 5.53 19.42 5.55
N TYR A 223 5.54 19.94 6.78
CA TYR A 223 4.44 20.13 7.72
C TYR A 223 3.04 19.92 7.12
N LEU A 224 2.47 18.75 7.41
CA LEU A 224 1.13 18.34 6.97
C LEU A 224 0.05 18.96 7.88
N VAL A 225 -0.80 19.83 7.33
CA VAL A 225 -1.96 20.46 8.02
C VAL A 225 -3.08 19.46 8.31
N PRO A 226 -3.65 19.37 9.51
CA PRO A 226 -4.87 18.61 9.73
C PRO A 226 -6.06 19.41 9.19
N THR A 227 -6.79 18.85 8.22
CA THR A 227 -8.07 19.39 7.74
C THR A 227 -9.20 18.62 8.42
N ASN A 228 -9.77 19.22 9.47
CA ASN A 228 -10.99 18.82 10.19
C ASN A 228 -11.32 17.32 10.24
N GLY A 229 -10.90 16.66 11.31
CA GLY A 229 -11.37 15.32 11.69
C GLY A 229 -11.07 15.04 13.16
N MET A 230 -12.11 14.89 13.98
CA MET A 230 -12.09 14.64 15.43
C MET A 230 -11.56 15.78 16.32
N LYS A 231 -12.46 16.73 16.65
CA LYS A 231 -12.38 17.47 17.93
C LYS A 231 -12.44 16.47 19.08
N SER A 232 -11.29 15.96 19.53
CA SER A 232 -11.20 15.23 20.80
C SER A 232 -11.51 16.20 21.94
N LYS A 233 -12.41 15.81 22.85
CA LYS A 233 -12.88 16.63 23.98
C LYS A 233 -11.93 16.58 25.19
N ASP A 234 -10.67 16.19 25.01
CA ASP A 234 -9.77 15.94 26.13
C ASP A 234 -9.01 17.20 26.59
N ALA A 235 -8.71 17.24 27.89
CA ALA A 235 -7.99 18.35 28.52
C ALA A 235 -6.53 18.46 28.02
N LEU A 236 -5.91 17.35 27.62
CA LEU A 236 -4.56 17.31 27.08
C LEU A 236 -4.51 17.94 25.68
N THR A 237 -5.47 17.63 24.79
CA THR A 237 -5.58 18.26 23.46
C THR A 237 -5.69 19.78 23.57
N ARG A 238 -6.51 20.28 24.51
CA ARG A 238 -6.66 21.72 24.78
C ARG A 238 -5.42 22.37 25.40
N ALA A 239 -4.63 21.63 26.17
CA ALA A 239 -3.36 22.14 26.70
C ALA A 239 -2.31 22.22 25.59
N VAL A 240 -2.25 21.21 24.71
CA VAL A 240 -1.36 21.17 23.55
C VAL A 240 -1.70 22.30 22.56
N GLU A 241 -2.98 22.50 22.23
CA GLU A 241 -3.46 23.61 21.38
C GLU A 241 -3.11 25.01 21.91
N ARG A 242 -2.98 25.18 23.24
CA ARG A 242 -2.69 26.48 23.86
C ARG A 242 -1.21 26.86 23.84
N THR A 243 -0.30 25.89 23.71
CA THR A 243 1.15 26.12 23.79
C THR A 243 1.78 26.53 22.46
N ALA A 244 1.21 26.12 21.33
CA ALA A 244 1.51 26.65 20.00
C ALA A 244 0.43 26.22 18.99
N PRO A 245 -0.13 27.12 18.16
CA PRO A 245 -1.00 26.75 17.04
C PRO A 245 -0.15 26.17 15.88
N GLU A 246 0.70 25.20 16.19
CA GLU A 246 1.54 24.52 15.20
C GLU A 246 0.73 23.43 14.49
N ILE A 247 0.96 23.36 13.18
CA ILE A 247 0.37 22.41 12.25
C ILE A 247 0.83 20.98 12.58
N ARG A 248 -0.10 20.03 12.80
CA ARG A 248 0.19 18.63 13.21
C ARG A 248 -0.42 17.60 12.25
N SER A 249 0.24 16.45 12.06
CA SER A 249 -0.21 15.43 11.11
C SER A 249 -1.29 14.49 11.68
N LYS A 250 -2.03 13.79 10.81
CA LYS A 250 -3.03 12.77 11.19
C LYS A 250 -2.50 11.71 12.16
N ALA A 251 -1.25 11.29 11.95
CA ALA A 251 -0.59 10.30 12.80
C ALA A 251 -0.36 10.85 14.21
N PHE A 252 0.02 12.13 14.32
CA PHE A 252 0.19 12.83 15.58
C PHE A 252 -1.14 12.92 16.34
N ASP A 253 -2.22 13.33 15.69
CA ASP A 253 -3.54 13.45 16.33
C ASP A 253 -4.02 12.10 16.87
N ALA A 254 -3.86 11.03 16.08
CA ALA A 254 -4.17 9.66 16.51
C ALA A 254 -3.30 9.20 17.68
N ALA A 255 -2.01 9.55 17.68
CA ALA A 255 -1.10 9.24 18.77
C ALA A 255 -1.49 9.97 20.06
N VAL A 256 -1.79 11.27 20.00
CA VAL A 256 -2.20 12.06 21.17
C VAL A 256 -3.50 11.55 21.76
N GLY A 257 -4.49 11.24 20.91
CA GLY A 257 -5.77 10.65 21.36
C GLY A 257 -5.58 9.29 22.03
N ASN A 258 -4.65 8.47 21.55
CA ASN A 258 -4.35 7.20 22.18
C ASN A 258 -3.60 7.38 23.51
N LEU A 259 -2.63 8.28 23.56
CA LEU A 259 -1.89 8.56 24.79
C LEU A 259 -2.79 9.13 25.89
N SER A 260 -3.74 10.03 25.56
CA SER A 260 -4.70 10.56 26.54
C SER A 260 -5.60 9.47 27.13
N ALA A 261 -5.98 8.49 26.31
CA ALA A 261 -6.76 7.33 26.72
C ALA A 261 -5.94 6.18 27.31
N ASN A 262 -4.62 6.35 27.50
CA ASN A 262 -3.69 5.28 27.87
C ASN A 262 -3.86 4.03 26.99
N LEU A 263 -3.92 4.23 25.68
CA LEU A 263 -3.88 3.19 24.64
C LEU A 263 -2.49 3.17 23.99
N PRO A 264 -2.07 2.05 23.38
CA PRO A 264 -0.86 2.04 22.55
C PRO A 264 -1.00 2.98 21.36
N LEU A 265 0.14 3.36 20.79
CA LEU A 265 0.16 4.13 19.55
C LEU A 265 -0.41 3.30 18.39
N PRO A 266 -0.85 3.93 17.29
CA PRO A 266 -1.08 3.22 16.04
C PRO A 266 0.10 2.36 15.61
N ALA A 267 -0.15 1.22 14.97
CA ALA A 267 0.89 0.27 14.54
C ALA A 267 2.00 0.92 13.68
N PHE A 268 1.68 2.01 12.97
CA PHE A 268 2.62 2.86 12.23
C PHE A 268 3.85 3.29 13.06
N PHE A 269 3.69 3.57 14.35
CA PHE A 269 4.77 4.06 15.22
C PHE A 269 5.74 2.96 15.69
N TYR A 270 5.41 1.69 15.46
CA TYR A 270 6.25 0.55 15.85
C TYR A 270 6.88 -0.16 14.64
N GLN A 271 6.71 0.39 13.43
CA GLN A 271 7.27 -0.16 12.21
C GLN A 271 8.71 0.35 12.00
N ASN A 272 9.51 -0.44 11.29
CA ASN A 272 10.90 -0.09 11.01
C ASN A 272 11.06 1.05 10.00
N HIS A 273 10.04 1.27 9.15
CA HIS A 273 10.07 2.25 8.05
C HIS A 273 8.85 3.15 8.12
N HIS A 274 9.05 4.44 7.91
CA HIS A 274 8.00 5.45 7.98
C HIS A 274 7.54 5.96 6.59
N TRP A 275 7.83 5.21 5.53
CA TRP A 275 7.34 5.57 4.18
C TRP A 275 5.82 5.45 4.06
N ARG A 276 5.15 4.54 4.77
CA ARG A 276 3.69 4.35 4.67
C ARG A 276 3.00 5.23 5.71
N ILE A 277 2.49 6.38 5.28
CA ILE A 277 1.85 7.33 6.18
C ILE A 277 0.59 6.72 6.80
N TYR A 278 0.38 7.00 8.09
CA TYR A 278 -0.80 6.57 8.82
C TYR A 278 -2.10 7.00 8.11
N TYR A 279 -3.02 6.05 8.00
CA TYR A 279 -4.39 6.27 7.52
C TYR A 279 -5.36 5.39 8.33
N ASP A 280 -6.61 5.83 8.43
CA ASP A 280 -7.68 5.06 9.05
C ASP A 280 -8.33 4.13 8.00
N ASP A 281 -8.11 2.83 8.11
CA ASP A 281 -8.60 1.82 7.16
C ASP A 281 -10.10 1.56 7.26
N GLN A 282 -10.79 2.17 8.22
CA GLN A 282 -12.21 1.98 8.43
C GLN A 282 -13.08 3.01 7.69
N LEU A 283 -12.46 4.07 7.16
CA LEU A 283 -13.18 5.05 6.37
C LEU A 283 -13.68 4.40 5.08
N GLU A 284 -14.96 4.64 4.76
CA GLU A 284 -15.65 4.04 3.62
C GLU A 284 -14.87 4.25 2.30
N LYS A 285 -14.27 5.43 2.14
CA LYS A 285 -13.43 5.83 0.99
C LYS A 285 -12.27 4.87 0.70
N HIS A 286 -11.77 4.14 1.70
CA HIS A 286 -10.70 3.15 1.54
C HIS A 286 -11.19 1.72 1.28
N THR A 287 -12.48 1.46 1.50
CA THR A 287 -13.07 0.11 1.37
C THR A 287 -13.83 -0.12 0.07
N GLN A 288 -14.07 0.94 -0.71
CA GLN A 288 -14.87 0.89 -1.95
C GLN A 288 -14.33 -0.07 -3.02
N PHE A 289 -13.01 -0.31 -3.05
CA PHE A 289 -12.36 -1.22 -4.00
C PHE A 289 -12.29 -2.68 -3.52
N LYS A 290 -12.91 -3.02 -2.38
CA LYS A 290 -13.00 -4.39 -1.83
C LYS A 290 -11.64 -5.10 -1.73
N ASP A 291 -10.64 -4.37 -1.23
CA ASP A 291 -9.26 -4.82 -1.08
C ASP A 291 -8.57 -5.25 -2.41
N GLU A 292 -9.10 -4.90 -3.58
CA GLU A 292 -8.46 -5.16 -4.87
C GLU A 292 -7.80 -3.88 -5.43
N TYR A 293 -6.54 -4.00 -5.88
CA TYR A 293 -5.90 -2.92 -6.65
C TYR A 293 -6.40 -2.92 -8.10
N ILE A 294 -6.40 -1.75 -8.72
CA ILE A 294 -6.90 -1.61 -10.10
C ILE A 294 -5.83 -2.01 -11.11
N TYR A 295 -4.60 -1.54 -10.89
CA TYR A 295 -3.51 -1.64 -11.86
C TYR A 295 -2.32 -2.43 -11.30
N ALA A 296 -1.85 -3.43 -12.04
CA ALA A 296 -0.63 -4.18 -11.70
C ALA A 296 0.66 -3.53 -12.28
N PHE A 297 0.50 -2.58 -13.21
CA PHE A 297 1.55 -1.81 -13.89
C PHE A 297 1.00 -0.44 -14.32
N THR A 298 1.86 0.55 -14.58
CA THR A 298 1.46 1.92 -15.00
C THR A 298 1.18 2.04 -16.51
N TRP A 299 0.39 3.03 -16.91
CA TRP A 299 0.03 3.34 -18.31
C TRP A 299 0.63 4.67 -18.79
N GLU A 300 1.75 5.07 -18.19
CA GLU A 300 2.47 6.29 -18.54
C GLU A 300 3.94 5.95 -18.82
N ASP A 301 4.47 6.52 -19.89
CA ASP A 301 5.84 6.27 -20.29
C ASP A 301 6.83 7.00 -19.38
N SER A 302 7.50 6.23 -18.51
CA SER A 302 8.47 6.79 -17.56
C SER A 302 9.69 7.45 -18.22
N ARG A 303 10.02 7.10 -19.48
CA ARG A 303 11.09 7.78 -20.23
C ARG A 303 10.68 9.20 -20.60
N VAL A 304 9.45 9.36 -21.06
CA VAL A 304 8.89 10.68 -21.39
C VAL A 304 8.74 11.53 -20.12
N ASP A 305 8.32 10.92 -19.00
CA ASP A 305 8.27 11.64 -17.73
C ASP A 305 9.66 12.15 -17.31
N ALA A 306 10.72 11.34 -17.46
CA ALA A 306 12.10 11.75 -17.16
C ALA A 306 12.57 12.91 -18.07
N GLU A 307 12.25 12.89 -19.36
CA GLU A 307 12.60 13.96 -20.31
C GLU A 307 11.88 15.28 -20.02
N LEU A 308 10.62 15.22 -19.59
CA LEU A 308 9.79 16.39 -19.31
C LEU A 308 10.07 16.98 -17.92
N LEU A 309 10.20 16.13 -16.90
CA LEU A 309 10.37 16.55 -15.51
C LEU A 309 11.83 16.87 -15.20
N LYS A 310 12.80 16.12 -15.74
CA LYS A 310 14.24 16.33 -15.47
C LYS A 310 14.52 16.51 -13.97
N LEU A 311 14.11 15.52 -13.17
CA LEU A 311 14.18 15.63 -11.72
C LEU A 311 15.64 15.64 -11.25
N GLY A 312 15.90 16.45 -10.23
CA GLY A 312 17.18 16.58 -9.55
C GLY A 312 17.04 16.44 -8.03
N PRO A 313 18.17 16.50 -7.30
CA PRO A 313 18.22 16.23 -5.86
C PRO A 313 17.45 17.22 -4.99
N ASP A 314 17.13 18.41 -5.50
CA ASP A 314 16.35 19.43 -4.79
C ASP A 314 14.83 19.30 -5.03
N ASP A 315 14.40 18.38 -5.91
CA ASP A 315 13.00 18.25 -6.28
C ASP A 315 12.16 17.56 -5.20
N VAL A 316 10.97 18.12 -4.98
CA VAL A 316 9.91 17.54 -4.14
C VAL A 316 8.74 17.23 -5.05
N VAL A 317 8.54 15.94 -5.30
CA VAL A 317 7.60 15.42 -6.29
C VAL A 317 6.33 14.94 -5.60
N LEU A 318 5.18 15.36 -6.12
CA LEU A 318 3.88 14.77 -5.81
C LEU A 318 3.43 13.93 -7.00
N ALA A 319 3.05 12.67 -6.80
CA ALA A 319 2.62 11.81 -7.90
C ALA A 319 1.58 10.81 -7.44
N ILE A 320 0.62 10.50 -8.31
CA ILE A 320 -0.33 9.41 -8.06
C ILE A 320 0.43 8.07 -8.07
N THR A 321 0.15 7.20 -7.10
CA THR A 321 0.89 5.93 -6.93
C THR A 321 0.67 5.00 -8.10
N SER A 322 -0.58 4.76 -8.50
CA SER A 322 -0.93 3.72 -9.48
C SER A 322 -0.30 2.37 -9.09
N ALA A 323 0.42 1.69 -9.97
CA ALA A 323 1.15 0.46 -9.64
C ALA A 323 2.52 0.70 -8.97
N GLY A 324 2.96 1.96 -8.81
CA GLY A 324 4.24 2.35 -8.22
C GLY A 324 5.44 2.35 -9.18
N ASP A 325 5.27 1.97 -10.44
CA ASP A 325 6.39 1.85 -11.40
C ASP A 325 7.07 3.20 -11.67
N ASN A 326 6.27 4.24 -11.91
CA ASN A 326 6.78 5.58 -12.17
C ASN A 326 7.36 6.21 -10.92
N ILE A 327 6.77 5.95 -9.74
CA ILE A 327 7.32 6.39 -8.44
C ILE A 327 8.75 5.86 -8.27
N LEU A 328 8.97 4.59 -8.57
CA LEU A 328 10.30 3.98 -8.50
C LEU A 328 11.23 4.50 -9.59
N SER A 329 10.72 4.78 -10.79
CA SER A 329 11.50 5.45 -11.84
C SER A 329 11.96 6.85 -11.41
N TYR A 330 11.08 7.65 -10.78
CA TYR A 330 11.45 8.95 -10.21
C TYR A 330 12.48 8.81 -9.10
N ALA A 331 12.36 7.80 -8.24
CA ALA A 331 13.34 7.53 -7.19
C ALA A 331 14.74 7.25 -7.75
N THR A 332 14.88 6.68 -8.95
CA THR A 332 16.20 6.48 -9.58
C THR A 332 16.93 7.78 -9.93
N GLN A 333 16.20 8.90 -10.03
CA GLN A 333 16.75 10.25 -10.23
C GLN A 333 17.15 10.92 -8.90
N SER A 334 16.94 10.24 -7.77
CA SER A 334 17.30 10.71 -6.42
C SER A 334 16.76 12.10 -6.03
N PRO A 335 15.46 12.40 -6.25
CA PRO A 335 14.87 13.64 -5.76
C PRO A 335 14.91 13.71 -4.23
N ALA A 336 14.88 14.92 -3.67
CA ALA A 336 14.82 15.12 -2.22
C ALA A 336 13.67 14.35 -1.59
N ARG A 337 12.52 14.31 -2.30
CA ARG A 337 11.31 13.71 -1.77
C ARG A 337 10.31 13.31 -2.84
N ILE A 338 9.60 12.20 -2.60
CA ILE A 338 8.47 11.76 -3.42
C ILE A 338 7.25 11.49 -2.53
N HIS A 339 6.15 12.16 -2.80
CA HIS A 339 4.83 11.94 -2.24
C HIS A 339 4.01 11.11 -3.22
N ALA A 340 3.98 9.79 -3.03
CA ALA A 340 3.12 8.87 -3.76
C ALA A 340 1.72 8.88 -3.13
N ILE A 341 0.66 9.08 -3.91
CA ILE A 341 -0.70 9.27 -3.40
C ILE A 341 -1.65 8.32 -4.09
N ASP A 342 -2.43 7.59 -3.31
CA ASP A 342 -3.55 6.79 -3.82
C ASP A 342 -4.65 6.70 -2.79
N LEU A 343 -5.90 6.71 -3.23
CA LEU A 343 -7.05 6.49 -2.35
C LEU A 343 -7.17 5.01 -1.96
N ASN A 344 -6.80 4.10 -2.87
CA ASN A 344 -6.93 2.67 -2.70
C ASN A 344 -5.74 2.11 -1.90
N PRO A 345 -5.96 1.58 -0.68
CA PRO A 345 -4.89 1.00 0.12
C PRO A 345 -4.13 -0.12 -0.59
N SER A 346 -4.80 -0.93 -1.41
CA SER A 346 -4.23 -2.07 -2.13
C SER A 346 -3.24 -1.66 -3.21
N GLN A 347 -3.44 -0.51 -3.87
CA GLN A 347 -2.44 0.05 -4.81
C GLN A 347 -1.16 0.42 -4.07
N ASN A 348 -1.31 1.11 -2.94
CA ASN A 348 -0.18 1.46 -2.09
C ASN A 348 0.49 0.22 -1.49
N HIS A 349 -0.23 -0.87 -1.20
CA HIS A 349 0.39 -2.14 -0.76
C HIS A 349 1.29 -2.77 -1.85
N LEU A 350 1.00 -2.55 -3.14
CA LEU A 350 1.84 -3.00 -4.24
C LEU A 350 3.14 -2.20 -4.35
N LEU A 351 3.06 -0.86 -4.25
CA LEU A 351 4.27 -0.03 -4.16
C LEU A 351 5.11 -0.43 -2.94
N GLU A 352 4.48 -0.62 -1.79
CA GLU A 352 5.16 -1.01 -0.55
C GLU A 352 5.86 -2.37 -0.66
N LEU A 353 5.27 -3.34 -1.36
CA LEU A 353 5.93 -4.62 -1.64
C LEU A 353 7.19 -4.46 -2.50
N LYS A 354 7.15 -3.60 -3.53
CA LYS A 354 8.31 -3.31 -4.38
C LYS A 354 9.43 -2.62 -3.59
N VAL A 355 9.06 -1.64 -2.76
CA VAL A 355 9.98 -0.92 -1.86
C VAL A 355 10.61 -1.86 -0.83
N ALA A 356 9.82 -2.75 -0.23
CA ALA A 356 10.30 -3.78 0.69
C ALA A 356 11.32 -4.71 0.02
N ALA A 357 11.10 -5.09 -1.24
CA ALA A 357 12.03 -5.94 -1.98
C ALA A 357 13.40 -5.28 -2.23
N PHE A 358 13.43 -3.99 -2.55
CA PHE A 358 14.68 -3.24 -2.67
C PHE A 358 15.39 -3.10 -1.32
N THR A 359 14.64 -2.74 -0.27
CA THR A 359 15.19 -2.46 1.06
C THR A 359 15.68 -3.72 1.77
N ALA A 360 15.01 -4.85 1.56
CA ALA A 360 15.46 -6.16 2.03
C ALA A 360 16.68 -6.70 1.26
N GLN A 361 17.17 -5.95 0.25
CA GLN A 361 18.29 -6.31 -0.61
C GLN A 361 18.11 -7.69 -1.26
N LEU A 362 16.89 -7.96 -1.76
CA LEU A 362 16.64 -9.22 -2.45
C LEU A 362 17.59 -9.35 -3.65
N PRO A 363 18.17 -10.55 -3.89
CA PRO A 363 18.91 -10.81 -5.11
C PRO A 363 18.08 -10.44 -6.34
N TYR A 364 18.73 -9.89 -7.37
CA TYR A 364 18.03 -9.43 -8.57
C TYR A 364 17.19 -10.54 -9.22
N GLU A 365 17.61 -11.81 -9.11
CA GLU A 365 16.86 -12.94 -9.66
C GLU A 365 15.50 -13.14 -8.99
N ASP A 366 15.44 -13.05 -7.66
CA ASP A 366 14.18 -13.17 -6.91
C ASP A 366 13.31 -11.93 -7.16
N PHE A 367 13.92 -10.75 -7.22
CA PHE A 367 13.23 -9.51 -7.59
C PHE A 367 12.62 -9.60 -9.00
N TRP A 368 13.39 -10.11 -9.98
CA TRP A 368 12.96 -10.28 -11.36
C TRP A 368 11.85 -11.33 -11.49
N LYS A 369 11.92 -12.44 -10.77
CA LYS A 369 10.81 -13.40 -10.72
C LYS A 369 9.53 -12.72 -10.22
N MET A 370 9.61 -12.00 -9.10
CA MET A 370 8.46 -11.33 -8.51
C MET A 370 7.83 -10.27 -9.42
N PHE A 371 8.63 -9.36 -10.00
CA PHE A 371 8.11 -8.19 -10.71
C PHE A 371 8.46 -8.11 -12.20
N GLY A 372 9.30 -9.00 -12.73
CA GLY A 372 9.49 -9.19 -14.17
C GLY A 372 8.55 -10.26 -14.69
N GLU A 373 8.63 -11.46 -14.10
CA GLU A 373 7.79 -12.60 -14.48
C GLU A 373 6.41 -12.58 -13.80
N GLY A 374 6.24 -11.81 -12.73
CA GLY A 374 5.01 -11.76 -11.95
C GLY A 374 4.74 -13.03 -11.14
N LYS A 375 5.76 -13.88 -10.93
CA LYS A 375 5.63 -15.21 -10.30
C LYS A 375 6.86 -15.57 -9.49
N HIS A 376 6.65 -16.23 -8.36
CA HIS A 376 7.74 -16.72 -7.54
C HIS A 376 7.26 -17.88 -6.67
N ASP A 377 7.81 -19.08 -6.87
CA ASP A 377 7.35 -20.30 -6.19
C ASP A 377 7.47 -20.20 -4.67
N ASP A 378 8.57 -19.62 -4.18
CA ASP A 378 8.84 -19.42 -2.75
C ASP A 378 8.41 -18.04 -2.20
N PHE A 379 7.50 -17.33 -2.88
CA PHE A 379 7.10 -15.97 -2.46
C PHE A 379 6.68 -15.90 -0.98
N ARG A 380 5.92 -16.90 -0.50
CA ARG A 380 5.47 -16.93 0.90
C ARG A 380 6.65 -16.99 1.88
N SER A 381 7.70 -17.74 1.54
CA SER A 381 8.90 -17.85 2.37
C SER A 381 9.67 -16.52 2.39
N LEU A 382 9.85 -15.90 1.22
CA LEU A 382 10.46 -14.57 1.10
C LEU A 382 9.68 -13.51 1.87
N LEU A 383 8.34 -13.53 1.76
CA LEU A 383 7.46 -12.62 2.47
C LEU A 383 7.67 -12.69 3.99
N LEU A 384 7.73 -13.91 4.53
CA LEU A 384 7.88 -14.12 5.98
C LEU A 384 9.30 -13.82 6.48
N THR A 385 10.34 -14.24 5.73
CA THR A 385 11.73 -14.24 6.20
C THR A 385 12.55 -13.01 5.83
N LYS A 386 12.16 -12.30 4.76
CA LYS A 386 12.92 -11.16 4.22
C LYS A 386 12.10 -9.89 4.14
N LEU A 387 10.85 -9.96 3.66
CA LEU A 387 10.06 -8.75 3.36
C LEU A 387 9.25 -8.23 4.56
N SER A 388 8.81 -9.09 5.47
CA SER A 388 7.93 -8.72 6.59
C SER A 388 8.45 -7.56 7.46
N PRO A 389 9.76 -7.41 7.76
CA PRO A 389 10.25 -6.27 8.54
C PRO A 389 10.17 -4.93 7.80
N HIS A 390 9.92 -4.96 6.50
CA HIS A 390 9.85 -3.81 5.61
C HIS A 390 8.41 -3.53 5.13
N LEU A 391 7.41 -4.17 5.74
CA LEU A 391 6.01 -3.96 5.39
C LEU A 391 5.25 -3.43 6.60
N SER A 392 4.31 -2.53 6.35
CA SER A 392 3.28 -2.21 7.32
C SER A 392 2.44 -3.44 7.62
N SER A 393 1.90 -3.51 8.83
CA SER A 393 1.09 -4.64 9.29
C SER A 393 -0.04 -5.00 8.31
N ARG A 394 -0.68 -3.98 7.73
CA ARG A 394 -1.76 -4.17 6.74
C ARG A 394 -1.24 -4.72 5.41
N ALA A 395 -0.15 -4.17 4.89
CA ALA A 395 0.47 -4.67 3.65
C ALA A 395 0.96 -6.12 3.81
N PHE A 396 1.55 -6.45 4.96
CA PHE A 396 1.96 -7.80 5.29
C PHE A 396 0.78 -8.77 5.28
N GLN A 397 -0.32 -8.45 5.97
CA GLN A 397 -1.51 -9.29 5.96
C GLN A 397 -2.08 -9.46 4.54
N TYR A 398 -2.18 -8.36 3.79
CA TYR A 398 -2.67 -8.37 2.41
C TYR A 398 -1.90 -9.36 1.53
N TRP A 399 -0.56 -9.26 1.53
CA TRP A 399 0.28 -10.14 0.72
C TRP A 399 0.36 -11.57 1.25
N LEU A 400 0.14 -11.78 2.55
CA LEU A 400 0.09 -13.12 3.14
C LEU A 400 -1.17 -13.88 2.70
N GLU A 401 -2.31 -13.19 2.62
CA GLU A 401 -3.57 -13.73 2.10
C GLU A 401 -3.52 -13.94 0.58
N ASN A 402 -2.86 -13.02 -0.12
CA ASN A 402 -2.75 -13.02 -1.57
C ASN A 402 -1.46 -13.70 -2.10
N ALA A 403 -0.76 -14.48 -1.26
CA ALA A 403 0.49 -15.14 -1.66
C ALA A 403 0.34 -16.05 -2.88
N THR A 404 -0.87 -16.59 -3.09
CA THR A 404 -1.19 -17.46 -4.25
C THR A 404 -1.10 -16.74 -5.60
N ILE A 405 -1.11 -15.41 -5.64
CA ILE A 405 -0.90 -14.62 -6.86
C ILE A 405 0.44 -15.00 -7.50
N PHE A 406 1.50 -15.13 -6.68
CA PHE A 406 2.85 -15.45 -7.14
C PHE A 406 3.14 -16.95 -7.20
N THR A 407 2.59 -17.75 -6.29
CA THR A 407 2.98 -19.17 -6.13
C THR A 407 2.13 -20.16 -6.93
N LYS A 408 0.97 -19.76 -7.45
CA LYS A 408 0.08 -20.70 -8.15
C LYS A 408 0.70 -21.10 -9.48
N ALA A 409 1.20 -22.34 -9.58
CA ALA A 409 1.84 -22.90 -10.78
C ALA A 409 1.00 -22.72 -12.06
N GLY A 410 -0.30 -23.06 -11.99
CA GLY A 410 -1.26 -22.86 -13.08
C GLY A 410 -1.87 -21.45 -13.19
N GLY A 411 -1.49 -20.54 -12.28
CA GLY A 411 -1.86 -19.13 -12.30
C GLY A 411 -1.11 -18.37 -13.40
N ARG A 412 -1.52 -17.13 -13.65
CA ARG A 412 -0.89 -16.25 -14.64
C ARG A 412 -0.09 -15.10 -14.01
N GLY A 413 0.18 -15.20 -12.71
CA GLY A 413 1.00 -14.23 -11.97
C GLY A 413 0.30 -12.91 -11.70
N LEU A 414 1.11 -11.95 -11.23
CA LEU A 414 0.72 -10.59 -10.86
C LEU A 414 0.00 -9.81 -11.98
N TYR A 415 0.32 -10.06 -13.24
CA TYR A 415 -0.22 -9.31 -14.37
C TYR A 415 -1.58 -9.83 -14.88
N ASP A 416 -2.13 -10.89 -14.28
CA ASP A 416 -3.52 -11.36 -14.53
C ASP A 416 -4.42 -11.17 -13.30
N THR A 417 -4.05 -10.25 -12.41
CA THR A 417 -4.80 -9.85 -11.22
C THR A 417 -5.15 -8.35 -11.24
N GLY A 418 -5.91 -7.89 -10.24
CA GLY A 418 -6.43 -6.52 -10.20
C GLY A 418 -7.54 -6.24 -11.22
N GLY A 419 -7.99 -4.98 -11.29
CA GLY A 419 -8.97 -4.52 -12.28
C GLY A 419 -8.52 -4.75 -13.74
N SER A 420 -7.23 -4.50 -14.02
CA SER A 420 -6.62 -4.68 -15.35
C SER A 420 -6.77 -6.09 -15.93
N LYS A 421 -6.98 -7.12 -15.09
CA LYS A 421 -7.21 -8.50 -15.55
C LYS A 421 -8.42 -8.61 -16.48
N HIS A 422 -9.44 -7.76 -16.31
CA HIS A 422 -10.67 -7.83 -17.10
C HIS A 422 -10.41 -7.49 -18.56
N ALA A 423 -9.67 -6.40 -18.83
CA ALA A 423 -9.28 -6.02 -20.18
C ALA A 423 -8.41 -7.10 -20.83
N ILE A 424 -7.41 -7.60 -20.11
CA ILE A 424 -6.51 -8.66 -20.58
C ILE A 424 -7.30 -9.94 -20.90
N ARG A 425 -8.27 -10.32 -20.07
CA ARG A 425 -9.10 -11.51 -20.28
C ARG A 425 -10.04 -11.37 -21.48
N VAL A 426 -10.63 -10.19 -21.69
CA VAL A 426 -11.44 -9.91 -22.89
C VAL A 426 -10.60 -10.00 -24.15
N PHE A 427 -9.43 -9.35 -24.18
CA PHE A 427 -8.50 -9.47 -25.31
C PHE A 427 -8.15 -10.94 -25.61
N ARG A 428 -7.82 -11.71 -24.56
CA ARG A 428 -7.54 -13.14 -24.70
C ARG A 428 -8.74 -13.93 -25.21
N TRP A 429 -9.96 -13.61 -24.78
CA TRP A 429 -11.17 -14.24 -25.28
C TRP A 429 -11.41 -13.93 -26.77
N ILE A 430 -11.27 -12.66 -27.19
CA ILE A 430 -11.34 -12.24 -28.60
C ILE A 430 -10.30 -12.98 -29.43
N SER A 431 -9.04 -13.04 -28.96
CA SER A 431 -7.96 -13.73 -29.67
C SER A 431 -8.22 -15.24 -29.88
N ARG A 432 -9.01 -15.86 -29.00
CA ARG A 432 -9.46 -17.26 -29.15
C ARG A 432 -10.62 -17.37 -30.13
N LEU A 433 -11.62 -16.50 -30.01
CA LEU A 433 -12.82 -16.51 -30.85
C LEU A 433 -12.48 -16.32 -32.34
N PHE A 434 -11.57 -15.39 -32.65
CA PHE A 434 -11.14 -15.10 -34.02
C PHE A 434 -9.88 -15.87 -34.46
N ALA A 435 -9.44 -16.86 -33.69
CA ALA A 435 -8.22 -17.65 -33.95
C ALA A 435 -6.92 -16.83 -34.13
N CYS A 436 -6.89 -15.58 -33.64
CA CYS A 436 -5.74 -14.67 -33.72
C CYS A 436 -4.61 -15.01 -32.76
N ARG A 437 -4.74 -16.03 -31.89
CA ARG A 437 -3.66 -16.41 -30.95
C ARG A 437 -2.32 -16.66 -31.63
N ARG A 438 -2.32 -17.38 -32.77
CA ARG A 438 -1.09 -17.59 -33.57
C ARG A 438 -0.54 -16.30 -34.15
N ALA A 439 -1.41 -15.34 -34.49
CA ALA A 439 -0.99 -14.04 -34.98
C ALA A 439 -0.37 -13.18 -33.87
N VAL A 440 -0.90 -13.23 -32.64
CA VAL A 440 -0.30 -12.55 -31.48
C VAL A 440 1.08 -13.13 -31.18
N THR A 441 1.24 -14.47 -31.18
CA THR A 441 2.55 -15.09 -31.03
C THR A 441 3.52 -14.67 -32.14
N ALA A 442 3.07 -14.72 -33.42
CA ALA A 442 3.90 -14.29 -34.54
C ALA A 442 4.27 -12.79 -34.48
N LEU A 443 3.40 -11.93 -33.94
CA LEU A 443 3.70 -10.52 -33.71
C LEU A 443 4.82 -10.36 -32.68
N LEU A 444 4.76 -11.11 -31.58
CA LEU A 444 5.80 -11.08 -30.54
C LEU A 444 7.13 -11.70 -30.97
N GLU A 445 7.09 -12.68 -31.89
CA GLU A 445 8.28 -13.33 -32.46
C GLU A 445 8.87 -12.58 -33.65
N SER A 446 8.20 -11.54 -34.14
CA SER A 446 8.67 -10.76 -35.28
C SER A 446 10.00 -10.08 -34.98
N LYS A 447 10.88 -10.01 -35.98
CA LYS A 447 12.22 -9.41 -35.84
C LYS A 447 12.30 -7.98 -36.38
N THR A 448 11.28 -7.57 -37.14
CA THR A 448 11.26 -6.30 -37.86
C THR A 448 9.90 -5.64 -37.71
N LEU A 449 9.91 -4.30 -37.69
CA LEU A 449 8.68 -3.52 -37.65
C LEU A 449 7.77 -3.81 -38.86
N ASP A 450 8.33 -4.03 -40.05
CA ASP A 450 7.52 -4.32 -41.24
C ASP A 450 6.75 -5.64 -41.14
N GLU A 451 7.36 -6.66 -40.53
CA GLU A 451 6.68 -7.91 -40.25
C GLU A 451 5.56 -7.75 -39.22
N GLN A 452 5.83 -7.03 -38.13
CA GLN A 452 4.84 -6.68 -37.10
C GLN A 452 3.64 -5.94 -37.72
N ARG A 453 3.88 -4.90 -38.52
CA ARG A 453 2.86 -4.11 -39.24
C ARG A 453 2.00 -4.99 -40.13
N ARG A 454 2.63 -5.87 -40.92
CA ARG A 454 1.91 -6.81 -41.79
C ARG A 454 0.99 -7.74 -40.99
N ILE A 455 1.47 -8.30 -39.88
CA ILE A 455 0.68 -9.20 -39.02
C ILE A 455 -0.52 -8.45 -38.40
N TRP A 456 -0.29 -7.22 -37.94
CA TRP A 456 -1.33 -6.37 -37.37
C TRP A 456 -2.47 -6.13 -38.35
N HIS A 457 -2.16 -5.55 -39.52
CA HIS A 457 -3.18 -5.19 -40.52
C HIS A 457 -3.92 -6.40 -41.09
N THR A 458 -3.22 -7.52 -41.28
CA THR A 458 -3.83 -8.69 -41.93
C THR A 458 -4.61 -9.59 -40.98
N LYS A 459 -4.22 -9.71 -39.70
CA LYS A 459 -4.75 -10.74 -38.80
C LYS A 459 -5.31 -10.24 -37.47
N ILE A 460 -4.72 -9.21 -36.86
CA ILE A 460 -5.08 -8.80 -35.50
C ILE A 460 -6.10 -7.65 -35.54
N ARG A 461 -5.80 -6.61 -36.30
CA ARG A 461 -6.63 -5.41 -36.44
C ARG A 461 -8.06 -5.74 -36.88
N PRO A 462 -8.33 -6.57 -37.91
CA PRO A 462 -9.70 -6.85 -38.34
C PRO A 462 -10.55 -7.60 -37.30
N ALA A 463 -9.91 -8.34 -36.38
CA ALA A 463 -10.59 -9.09 -35.34
C ALA A 463 -10.87 -8.22 -34.10
N LEU A 464 -9.84 -7.50 -33.63
CA LEU A 464 -9.93 -6.63 -32.46
C LEU A 464 -10.84 -5.44 -32.73
N LEU A 465 -10.64 -4.83 -33.89
CA LEU A 465 -11.46 -3.76 -34.42
C LEU A 465 -12.47 -4.36 -35.40
N SER A 466 -13.39 -5.18 -34.90
CA SER A 466 -14.59 -5.58 -35.65
C SER A 466 -15.84 -4.87 -35.11
N PRO A 467 -16.85 -4.56 -35.96
CA PRO A 467 -18.09 -3.94 -35.49
C PRO A 467 -18.81 -4.74 -34.39
N LEU A 468 -18.66 -6.06 -34.38
CA LEU A 468 -19.20 -6.94 -33.35
C LEU A 468 -18.56 -6.66 -31.98
N VAL A 469 -17.22 -6.59 -31.93
CA VAL A 469 -16.46 -6.30 -30.70
C VAL A 469 -16.73 -4.86 -30.25
N SER A 470 -16.76 -3.90 -31.18
CA SER A 470 -17.07 -2.50 -30.90
C SER A 470 -18.49 -2.26 -30.38
N ASN A 471 -19.45 -3.14 -30.68
CA ASN A 471 -20.82 -2.98 -30.19
C ASN A 471 -21.05 -3.70 -28.85
N ILE A 472 -20.30 -4.77 -28.55
CA ILE A 472 -20.49 -5.59 -27.34
C ILE A 472 -19.60 -5.13 -26.18
N VAL A 473 -18.33 -4.79 -26.45
CA VAL A 473 -17.33 -4.48 -25.42
C VAL A 473 -17.27 -2.98 -25.12
N VAL A 474 -17.45 -2.14 -26.15
CA VAL A 474 -17.24 -0.69 -26.12
C VAL A 474 -18.51 0.10 -25.74
N SER A 475 -19.69 -0.54 -25.72
CA SER A 475 -20.97 0.11 -25.37
C SER A 475 -21.30 0.10 -23.87
N SER A 476 -20.55 -0.63 -23.05
CA SER A 476 -20.83 -0.78 -21.61
C SER A 476 -19.94 0.14 -20.77
N GLU A 477 -20.54 1.16 -20.14
CA GLU A 477 -19.87 2.04 -19.18
C GLU A 477 -19.28 1.25 -18.00
N ALA A 478 -19.97 0.20 -17.56
CA ALA A 478 -19.50 -0.68 -16.50
C ALA A 478 -18.23 -1.45 -16.90
N PHE A 479 -18.08 -1.81 -18.19
CA PHE A 479 -16.85 -2.44 -18.67
C PHE A 479 -15.71 -1.44 -18.76
N LEU A 480 -15.94 -0.24 -19.30
CA LEU A 480 -14.92 0.82 -19.39
C LEU A 480 -14.39 1.18 -17.99
N TRP A 481 -15.27 1.30 -16.99
CA TRP A 481 -14.86 1.51 -15.60
C TRP A 481 -14.14 0.29 -15.00
N ALA A 482 -14.76 -0.89 -15.03
CA ALA A 482 -14.21 -2.06 -14.35
C ALA A 482 -12.94 -2.65 -15.00
N ALA A 483 -12.73 -2.44 -16.30
CA ALA A 483 -11.62 -3.02 -17.05
C ALA A 483 -10.53 -2.01 -17.41
N LEU A 484 -10.89 -0.74 -17.64
CA LEU A 484 -9.99 0.31 -18.09
C LEU A 484 -9.93 1.52 -17.16
N GLY A 485 -10.73 1.55 -16.09
CA GLY A 485 -10.77 2.66 -15.12
C GLY A 485 -11.24 3.99 -15.70
N VAL A 486 -11.93 4.00 -16.85
CA VAL A 486 -12.34 5.22 -17.56
C VAL A 486 -13.64 5.79 -16.96
N PRO A 487 -13.64 6.99 -16.36
CA PRO A 487 -14.85 7.62 -15.84
C PRO A 487 -15.76 8.18 -16.94
N LYS A 488 -17.02 8.48 -16.59
CA LYS A 488 -18.02 9.06 -17.51
C LYS A 488 -17.58 10.41 -18.10
N ASN A 489 -16.91 11.24 -17.30
CA ASN A 489 -16.46 12.56 -17.73
C ASN A 489 -15.32 12.47 -18.76
N GLN A 490 -14.39 11.55 -18.54
CA GLN A 490 -13.34 11.24 -19.51
C GLN A 490 -13.93 10.70 -20.82
N LEU A 491 -15.00 9.89 -20.76
CA LEU A 491 -15.71 9.42 -21.95
C LEU A 491 -16.40 10.57 -22.71
N ALA A 492 -17.05 11.49 -21.99
CA ALA A 492 -17.71 12.65 -22.59
C ALA A 492 -16.71 13.56 -23.34
N MET A 493 -15.48 13.70 -22.81
CA MET A 493 -14.39 14.40 -23.49
C MET A 493 -13.99 13.73 -24.81
N ILE A 494 -13.87 12.40 -24.83
CA ILE A 494 -13.60 11.63 -26.06
C ILE A 494 -14.72 11.82 -27.10
N GLU A 495 -15.98 11.80 -26.66
CA GLU A 495 -17.14 12.01 -27.54
C GLU A 495 -17.15 13.44 -28.13
N ALA A 496 -16.84 14.45 -27.32
CA ALA A 496 -16.78 15.84 -27.74
C ALA A 496 -15.68 16.07 -28.79
N ASP A 497 -14.46 15.58 -28.55
CA ASP A 497 -13.34 15.67 -29.49
C ASP A 497 -13.67 14.96 -30.81
N HIS A 498 -14.26 13.77 -30.75
CA HIS A 498 -14.68 13.05 -31.95
C HIS A 498 -15.74 13.81 -32.74
N ALA A 499 -16.75 14.37 -32.06
CA ALA A 499 -17.80 15.15 -32.69
C ALA A 499 -17.30 16.46 -33.30
N ALA A 500 -16.20 17.02 -32.78
CA ALA A 500 -15.52 18.20 -33.33
C ALA A 500 -14.51 17.88 -34.44
N SER A 501 -14.06 16.62 -34.54
CA SER A 501 -13.02 16.20 -35.47
C SER A 501 -13.37 16.43 -36.94
N ALA A 502 -12.34 16.61 -37.77
CA ALA A 502 -12.49 16.70 -39.22
C ALA A 502 -13.11 15.43 -39.84
N ALA A 503 -13.02 14.27 -39.18
CA ALA A 503 -13.66 13.04 -39.64
C ALA A 503 -15.20 13.11 -39.61
N VAL A 504 -15.76 13.96 -38.74
CA VAL A 504 -17.21 14.16 -38.58
C VAL A 504 -17.69 15.48 -39.20
N ARG A 505 -16.94 16.57 -39.01
CA ARG A 505 -17.31 17.92 -39.47
C ARG A 505 -16.60 18.38 -40.75
N GLY A 506 -15.66 17.59 -41.26
CA GLY A 506 -14.91 17.94 -42.46
C GLY A 506 -15.76 17.91 -43.74
N PRO A 507 -15.21 18.42 -44.85
CA PRO A 507 -15.94 18.54 -46.12
C PRO A 507 -16.37 17.18 -46.71
N ALA A 508 -15.75 16.08 -46.28
CA ALA A 508 -16.13 14.71 -46.62
C ALA A 508 -16.12 13.84 -45.34
N PRO A 509 -17.25 13.71 -44.62
CA PRO A 509 -17.30 13.01 -43.34
C PRO A 509 -17.11 11.51 -43.53
N THR A 510 -16.12 10.95 -42.83
CA THR A 510 -15.78 9.51 -42.84
C THR A 510 -16.28 8.78 -41.59
N ALA A 511 -16.77 9.50 -40.58
CA ALA A 511 -17.26 8.95 -39.33
C ALA A 511 -18.61 9.55 -38.88
N ARG A 512 -19.34 8.80 -38.05
CA ARG A 512 -20.61 9.26 -37.46
C ARG A 512 -20.38 9.84 -36.06
N PRO A 513 -21.19 10.82 -35.61
CA PRO A 513 -21.13 11.38 -34.25
C PRO A 513 -21.86 10.47 -33.26
N THR A 514 -21.44 9.21 -33.14
CA THR A 514 -21.99 8.27 -32.14
C THR A 514 -20.91 7.80 -31.19
N ARG A 515 -21.30 7.49 -29.94
CA ARG A 515 -20.39 6.96 -28.90
C ARG A 515 -19.52 5.81 -29.40
N ALA A 516 -20.14 4.82 -30.04
CA ALA A 516 -19.43 3.66 -30.57
C ALA A 516 -18.36 4.05 -31.59
N HIS A 517 -18.63 5.03 -32.47
CA HIS A 517 -17.63 5.53 -33.42
C HIS A 517 -16.55 6.38 -32.73
N ALA A 518 -16.90 7.16 -31.70
CA ALA A 518 -15.94 7.95 -30.94
C ALA A 518 -14.90 7.06 -30.24
N ILE A 519 -15.36 6.05 -29.51
CA ILE A 519 -14.45 5.11 -28.83
C ILE A 519 -13.68 4.25 -29.82
N TRP A 520 -14.32 3.80 -30.90
CA TRP A 520 -13.61 3.10 -31.97
C TRP A 520 -12.49 3.95 -32.56
N HIS A 521 -12.80 5.19 -32.92
CA HIS A 521 -11.84 6.13 -33.50
C HIS A 521 -10.72 6.44 -32.50
N TYR A 522 -11.04 6.56 -31.20
CA TYR A 522 -10.06 6.69 -30.14
C TYR A 522 -9.13 5.46 -30.07
N MET A 523 -9.68 4.26 -30.04
CA MET A 523 -8.91 3.00 -30.01
C MET A 523 -8.01 2.83 -31.24
N VAL A 524 -8.50 3.17 -32.44
CA VAL A 524 -7.70 3.16 -33.67
C VAL A 524 -6.50 4.09 -33.54
N ASN A 525 -6.72 5.33 -33.10
CA ASN A 525 -5.65 6.31 -32.94
C ASN A 525 -4.72 6.01 -31.74
N THR A 526 -5.17 5.22 -30.76
CA THR A 526 -4.31 4.65 -29.72
C THR A 526 -3.42 3.55 -30.30
N LEU A 527 -4.01 2.52 -30.91
CA LEU A 527 -3.33 1.25 -31.17
C LEU A 527 -2.57 1.21 -32.50
N ASP A 528 -3.15 1.72 -33.60
CA ASP A 528 -2.51 1.65 -34.91
C ASP A 528 -1.13 2.35 -34.87
N PRO A 529 -1.00 3.61 -34.37
CA PRO A 529 0.29 4.29 -34.34
C PRO A 529 1.35 3.58 -33.49
N VAL A 530 0.97 2.96 -32.36
CA VAL A 530 1.90 2.22 -31.50
C VAL A 530 2.52 1.06 -32.25
N ILE A 531 1.70 0.29 -32.95
CA ILE A 531 2.17 -0.87 -33.73
C ILE A 531 2.97 -0.43 -34.96
N GLU A 532 2.66 0.72 -35.53
CA GLU A 532 3.40 1.30 -36.65
C GLU A 532 4.78 1.82 -36.26
N THR A 533 4.93 2.38 -35.06
CA THR A 533 6.14 3.13 -34.68
C THR A 533 7.04 2.40 -33.69
N THR A 534 6.48 1.53 -32.84
CA THR A 534 7.20 0.90 -31.74
C THR A 534 7.17 -0.62 -31.85
N HIS A 535 8.32 -1.27 -31.67
CA HIS A 535 8.40 -2.73 -31.73
C HIS A 535 7.93 -3.33 -30.40
N VAL A 536 6.79 -4.03 -30.40
CA VAL A 536 6.10 -4.41 -29.16
C VAL A 536 6.96 -5.32 -28.29
N ALA A 537 7.64 -6.29 -28.91
CA ALA A 537 8.39 -7.30 -28.17
C ALA A 537 9.71 -6.78 -27.55
N THR A 538 10.27 -5.70 -28.08
CA THR A 538 11.63 -5.26 -27.75
C THR A 538 11.71 -3.86 -27.13
N ASP A 539 10.74 -2.98 -27.38
CA ASP A 539 10.79 -1.60 -26.87
C ASP A 539 9.48 -1.10 -26.23
N ASN A 540 8.41 -1.92 -26.23
CA ASN A 540 7.13 -1.55 -25.61
C ASN A 540 6.69 -2.47 -24.45
N PRO A 541 7.11 -2.19 -23.21
CA PRO A 541 6.81 -3.07 -22.08
C PRO A 541 5.31 -3.09 -21.73
N TYR A 542 4.61 -1.98 -21.96
CA TYR A 542 3.21 -1.78 -21.57
C TYR A 542 2.24 -2.70 -22.33
N TYR A 543 2.43 -2.82 -23.64
CA TYR A 543 1.66 -3.75 -24.45
C TYR A 543 2.21 -5.17 -24.37
N LEU A 544 3.53 -5.35 -24.23
CA LEU A 544 4.13 -6.67 -24.04
C LEU A 544 3.51 -7.40 -22.86
N VAL A 545 3.47 -6.79 -21.68
CA VAL A 545 2.96 -7.43 -20.46
C VAL A 545 1.49 -7.81 -20.56
N CYS A 546 0.67 -7.03 -21.28
CA CYS A 546 -0.72 -7.38 -21.56
C CYS A 546 -0.84 -8.66 -22.40
N LEU A 547 0.06 -8.86 -23.36
CA LEU A 547 0.03 -10.00 -24.27
C LEU A 547 0.60 -11.26 -23.63
N THR A 548 1.77 -11.16 -22.99
CA THR A 548 2.52 -12.28 -22.41
C THR A 548 2.11 -12.59 -20.97
N GLY A 549 1.68 -11.59 -20.21
CA GLY A 549 1.51 -11.67 -18.75
C GLY A 549 2.83 -11.60 -17.96
N ALA A 550 3.92 -11.16 -18.59
CA ALA A 550 5.25 -11.00 -17.98
C ALA A 550 6.12 -10.06 -18.82
N PHE A 551 7.05 -9.34 -18.20
CA PHE A 551 8.08 -8.58 -18.90
C PHE A 551 9.20 -9.49 -19.42
N SER A 552 9.97 -8.99 -20.38
CA SER A 552 11.19 -9.68 -20.84
C SER A 552 12.43 -8.91 -20.38
N PRO A 553 13.58 -9.56 -20.19
CA PRO A 553 14.82 -8.87 -19.83
C PRO A 553 15.27 -7.81 -20.84
N ALA A 554 14.78 -7.88 -22.09
CA ALA A 554 15.05 -6.89 -23.13
C ALA A 554 14.02 -5.75 -23.16
N CYS A 555 12.80 -5.98 -22.66
CA CYS A 555 11.68 -5.06 -22.76
C CYS A 555 10.90 -5.04 -21.43
N HIS A 556 11.25 -4.08 -20.57
CA HIS A 556 10.69 -3.88 -19.24
C HIS A 556 10.70 -2.39 -18.87
N PRO A 557 9.89 -1.96 -17.89
CA PRO A 557 9.98 -0.62 -17.31
C PRO A 557 11.33 -0.39 -16.61
N ASP A 558 11.77 0.86 -16.52
CA ASP A 558 13.14 1.20 -16.11
C ASP A 558 13.47 0.75 -14.67
N TYR A 559 12.48 0.73 -13.77
CA TYR A 559 12.65 0.28 -12.38
C TYR A 559 13.02 -1.21 -12.25
N LEU A 560 12.74 -2.01 -13.29
CA LEU A 560 13.10 -3.44 -13.32
C LEU A 560 14.54 -3.68 -13.79
N SER A 561 15.24 -2.65 -14.27
CA SER A 561 16.63 -2.81 -14.73
C SER A 561 17.56 -3.21 -13.58
N ARG A 562 18.64 -3.94 -13.91
CA ARG A 562 19.72 -4.25 -12.95
C ARG A 562 20.35 -2.99 -12.36
N GLU A 563 20.42 -1.92 -13.15
CA GLU A 563 20.96 -0.64 -12.69
C GLU A 563 20.03 0.04 -11.69
N ALA A 564 18.72 0.10 -11.96
CA ALA A 564 17.75 0.62 -11.01
C ALA A 564 17.75 -0.20 -9.72
N HIS A 565 17.79 -1.53 -9.82
CA HIS A 565 17.91 -2.41 -8.65
C HIS A 565 19.15 -2.12 -7.81
N ALA A 566 20.33 -2.02 -8.43
CA ALA A 566 21.56 -1.69 -7.72
C ALA A 566 21.56 -0.28 -7.10
N ARG A 567 20.82 0.67 -7.66
CA ARG A 567 20.67 2.03 -7.11
C ARG A 567 19.69 2.07 -5.95
N LEU A 568 18.49 1.50 -6.14
CA LEU A 568 17.39 1.55 -5.17
C LEU A 568 17.58 0.60 -3.97
N SER A 569 18.39 -0.46 -4.12
CA SER A 569 18.75 -1.34 -2.99
C SER A 569 19.84 -0.77 -2.08
N ARG A 570 20.38 0.42 -2.36
CA ARG A 570 21.34 1.07 -1.46
C ARG A 570 20.64 1.51 -0.17
N PRO A 571 21.29 1.38 1.00
CA PRO A 571 20.76 1.93 2.24
C PRO A 571 20.42 3.42 2.07
N GLY A 572 19.22 3.81 2.48
CA GLY A 572 18.74 5.19 2.42
C GLY A 572 18.21 5.67 1.07
N ALA A 573 18.27 4.86 -0.01
CA ALA A 573 17.84 5.28 -1.34
C ALA A 573 16.35 5.62 -1.45
N LEU A 574 15.53 5.12 -0.52
CA LEU A 574 14.08 5.30 -0.48
C LEU A 574 13.62 6.10 0.75
N ASP A 575 14.54 6.71 1.50
CA ASP A 575 14.21 7.49 2.72
C ASP A 575 13.37 8.73 2.39
N GLY A 576 13.46 9.26 1.17
CA GLY A 576 12.65 10.36 0.67
C GLY A 576 11.22 9.96 0.24
N LEU A 577 10.86 8.67 0.25
CA LEU A 577 9.54 8.23 -0.19
C LEU A 577 8.49 8.35 0.91
N ARG A 578 7.33 8.92 0.58
CA ARG A 578 6.14 9.00 1.44
C ARG A 578 4.92 8.53 0.64
N ILE A 579 4.26 7.49 1.12
CA ILE A 579 3.10 6.84 0.53
C ILE A 579 1.86 7.25 1.33
N HIS A 580 1.03 8.08 0.72
CA HIS A 580 -0.20 8.63 1.30
C HIS A 580 -1.39 7.81 0.82
N THR A 581 -2.20 7.34 1.77
CA THR A 581 -3.46 6.65 1.48
C THR A 581 -4.61 7.62 1.70
N ASP A 582 -4.84 8.51 0.74
CA ASP A 582 -5.79 9.62 0.80
C ASP A 582 -6.05 10.18 -0.60
N GLU A 583 -7.06 11.04 -0.73
CA GLU A 583 -7.31 11.79 -1.95
C GLU A 583 -6.22 12.83 -2.21
N ILE A 584 -5.96 13.11 -3.48
CA ILE A 584 -4.96 14.11 -3.90
C ILE A 584 -5.27 15.51 -3.32
N ASP A 585 -6.54 15.88 -3.28
CA ASP A 585 -7.02 17.16 -2.75
C ASP A 585 -6.75 17.29 -1.24
N GLU A 586 -6.89 16.19 -0.49
CA GLU A 586 -6.52 16.15 0.92
C GLU A 586 -5.02 16.32 1.09
N VAL A 587 -4.20 15.53 0.40
CA VAL A 587 -2.74 15.54 0.59
C VAL A 587 -2.15 16.89 0.22
N ILE A 588 -2.52 17.47 -0.94
CA ILE A 588 -2.03 18.77 -1.38
C ILE A 588 -2.42 19.87 -0.40
N ALA A 589 -3.63 19.82 0.17
CA ALA A 589 -4.05 20.82 1.16
C ALA A 589 -3.18 20.79 2.43
N ARG A 590 -2.58 19.63 2.75
CA ARG A 590 -1.69 19.49 3.90
C ARG A 590 -0.28 19.96 3.60
N ILE A 591 0.17 19.90 2.36
CA ILE A 591 1.55 20.24 2.01
C ILE A 591 1.83 21.71 2.26
N SER A 592 2.99 21.99 2.83
CA SER A 592 3.46 23.34 3.10
C SER A 592 3.47 24.19 1.82
N PRO A 593 3.02 25.45 1.88
CA PRO A 593 3.01 26.31 0.71
C PRO A 593 4.40 26.49 0.10
N GLY A 594 4.50 26.43 -1.22
CA GLY A 594 5.75 26.68 -1.93
C GLY A 594 6.83 25.60 -1.83
N THR A 595 6.52 24.39 -1.33
CA THR A 595 7.53 23.33 -1.18
C THR A 595 7.56 22.33 -2.34
N LEU A 596 6.48 22.13 -3.08
CA LEU A 596 6.46 21.20 -4.22
C LEU A 596 7.15 21.82 -5.44
N THR A 597 7.97 21.05 -6.14
CA THR A 597 8.60 21.49 -7.40
C THR A 597 7.97 20.82 -8.62
N ALA A 598 7.43 19.62 -8.46
CA ALA A 598 6.73 18.88 -9.51
C ALA A 598 5.49 18.17 -8.95
N ALA A 599 4.39 18.17 -9.73
CA ALA A 599 3.19 17.41 -9.44
C ALA A 599 2.74 16.63 -10.68
N VAL A 600 2.72 15.30 -10.61
CA VAL A 600 2.25 14.40 -11.67
C VAL A 600 0.85 13.93 -11.31
N VAL A 601 -0.15 14.58 -11.90
CA VAL A 601 -1.58 14.34 -11.60
C VAL A 601 -2.24 13.38 -12.59
N MET A 602 -1.46 12.83 -13.54
CA MET A 602 -1.94 11.90 -14.58
C MET A 602 -3.20 12.46 -15.25
N ASP A 603 -4.22 11.62 -15.46
CA ASP A 603 -5.52 11.96 -16.02
C ASP A 603 -6.59 12.25 -14.97
N SER A 604 -6.22 12.46 -13.70
CA SER A 604 -7.20 12.72 -12.63
C SER A 604 -8.06 13.96 -12.92
N MET A 605 -7.55 14.91 -13.69
CA MET A 605 -8.29 16.11 -14.07
C MET A 605 -9.45 15.82 -15.05
N ASP A 606 -9.38 14.73 -15.83
CA ASP A 606 -10.47 14.29 -16.73
C ASP A 606 -11.70 13.77 -15.96
N TRP A 607 -11.55 13.51 -14.66
CA TRP A 607 -12.58 12.91 -13.84
C TRP A 607 -13.57 13.95 -13.31
N PHE A 608 -13.17 15.22 -13.29
CA PHE A 608 -14.01 16.31 -12.77
C PHE A 608 -15.13 16.69 -13.74
N ASP A 609 -16.26 17.09 -13.16
CA ASP A 609 -17.33 17.73 -13.90
C ASP A 609 -16.89 19.14 -14.34
N LYS A 610 -17.32 19.51 -15.54
CA LYS A 610 -17.18 20.88 -16.02
C LYS A 610 -18.20 21.75 -15.32
N ASP A 611 -17.77 22.53 -14.34
CA ASP A 611 -18.59 23.52 -13.66
C ASP A 611 -18.32 24.91 -14.25
N ASP A 612 -19.29 25.46 -14.98
CA ASP A 612 -19.18 26.76 -15.64
C ASP A 612 -19.15 27.95 -14.65
N ASN A 613 -19.37 27.72 -13.34
CA ASN A 613 -19.38 28.78 -12.32
C ASN A 613 -18.03 29.02 -11.61
N GLY A 614 -16.95 28.30 -11.96
CA GLY A 614 -15.61 28.51 -11.39
C GLY A 614 -15.44 28.14 -9.90
N ALA A 615 -16.47 27.51 -9.30
CA ALA A 615 -16.47 27.01 -7.92
C ALA A 615 -16.31 25.48 -7.84
N GLY A 616 -16.24 24.79 -8.98
CA GLY A 616 -16.17 23.34 -9.09
C GLY A 616 -14.91 22.71 -8.50
N ALA A 617 -14.90 21.38 -8.42
CA ALA A 617 -13.82 20.62 -7.79
C ALA A 617 -12.45 20.80 -8.49
N ALA A 618 -12.42 20.91 -9.82
CA ALA A 618 -11.19 21.14 -10.58
C ALA A 618 -10.52 22.50 -10.24
N PRO A 619 -11.20 23.66 -10.32
CA PRO A 619 -10.64 24.94 -9.85
C PRO A 619 -10.12 24.88 -8.41
N ARG A 620 -10.84 24.21 -7.48
CA ARG A 620 -10.38 24.07 -6.09
C ARG A 620 -9.06 23.30 -5.98
N GLN A 621 -8.92 22.19 -6.69
CA GLN A 621 -7.67 21.41 -6.72
C GLN A 621 -6.53 22.24 -7.35
N ILE A 622 -6.81 22.98 -8.43
CA ILE A 622 -5.81 23.85 -9.10
C ILE A 622 -5.33 24.96 -8.15
N ARG A 623 -6.23 25.59 -7.37
CA ARG A 623 -5.85 26.59 -6.34
C ARG A 623 -4.93 25.99 -5.27
N LYS A 624 -5.23 24.78 -4.81
CA LYS A 624 -4.39 24.07 -3.84
C LYS A 624 -3.03 23.67 -4.43
N LEU A 625 -2.99 23.23 -5.69
CA LEU A 625 -1.73 23.01 -6.42
C LEU A 625 -0.93 24.30 -6.51
N ASN A 626 -1.55 25.44 -6.85
CA ASN A 626 -0.89 26.74 -6.87
C ASN A 626 -0.28 27.04 -5.49
N ARG A 627 -1.04 26.89 -4.39
CA ARG A 627 -0.53 27.11 -3.03
C ARG A 627 0.69 26.22 -2.71
N ALA A 628 0.60 24.93 -3.00
CA ALA A 628 1.63 23.96 -2.62
C ALA A 628 2.91 24.04 -3.48
N LEU A 629 2.79 24.44 -4.74
CA LEU A 629 3.93 24.55 -5.67
C LEU A 629 4.78 25.80 -5.40
N ALA A 630 6.10 25.62 -5.44
CA ALA A 630 7.07 26.71 -5.55
C ALA A 630 6.83 27.50 -6.84
N MET A 631 7.29 28.75 -6.87
CA MET A 631 7.33 29.53 -8.12
C MET A 631 8.17 28.81 -9.17
N GLY A 632 7.64 28.66 -10.39
CA GLY A 632 8.26 27.85 -11.45
C GLY A 632 8.02 26.34 -11.30
N GLY A 633 7.31 25.90 -10.25
CA GLY A 633 6.89 24.51 -10.09
C GLY A 633 5.97 24.05 -11.21
N ARG A 634 6.00 22.76 -11.54
CA ARG A 634 5.38 22.20 -12.74
C ARG A 634 4.33 21.16 -12.40
N VAL A 635 3.17 21.23 -13.05
CA VAL A 635 2.16 20.18 -13.05
C VAL A 635 2.24 19.44 -14.38
N LEU A 636 2.51 18.14 -14.34
CA LEU A 636 2.45 17.24 -15.48
C LEU A 636 1.10 16.51 -15.45
N LEU A 637 0.32 16.67 -16.51
CA LEU A 637 -0.98 16.01 -16.67
C LEU A 637 -1.12 15.41 -18.06
N ARG A 638 -1.97 14.40 -18.17
CA ARG A 638 -2.33 13.73 -19.42
C ARG A 638 -3.85 13.73 -19.54
N SER A 639 -4.38 13.73 -20.76
CA SER A 639 -5.83 13.79 -20.98
C SER A 639 -6.30 12.91 -22.12
N SER A 640 -7.52 12.39 -22.01
CA SER A 640 -8.23 11.75 -23.12
C SER A 640 -8.69 12.75 -24.19
N ALA A 641 -8.70 14.06 -23.90
CA ALA A 641 -8.91 15.10 -24.89
C ALA A 641 -7.60 15.65 -25.44
N ARG A 642 -7.62 16.13 -26.69
CA ARG A 642 -6.53 16.92 -27.27
C ARG A 642 -6.45 18.31 -26.65
N GLU A 643 -7.61 18.93 -26.43
CA GLU A 643 -7.76 20.25 -25.79
C GLU A 643 -8.69 20.17 -24.57
N PRO A 644 -8.16 19.79 -23.38
CA PRO A 644 -8.97 19.67 -22.18
C PRO A 644 -9.48 21.03 -21.69
N TRP A 645 -10.74 21.08 -21.24
CA TRP A 645 -11.39 22.32 -20.81
C TRP A 645 -10.70 22.98 -19.60
N TYR A 646 -10.12 22.17 -18.70
CA TYR A 646 -9.46 22.65 -17.47
C TYR A 646 -8.09 23.30 -17.71
N ILE A 647 -7.53 23.26 -18.93
CA ILE A 647 -6.30 24.01 -19.25
C ILE A 647 -6.52 25.52 -19.07
N ARG A 648 -7.70 26.01 -19.46
CA ARG A 648 -8.09 27.41 -19.23
C ARG A 648 -8.23 27.72 -17.74
N GLU A 649 -8.65 26.74 -16.93
CA GLU A 649 -8.71 26.89 -15.48
C GLU A 649 -7.31 26.98 -14.87
N PHE A 650 -6.33 26.20 -15.35
CA PHE A 650 -4.94 26.37 -14.95
C PHE A 650 -4.43 27.78 -15.28
N GLU A 651 -4.68 28.26 -16.49
CA GLU A 651 -4.26 29.61 -16.92
C GLU A 651 -4.91 30.71 -16.09
N ALA A 652 -6.21 30.59 -15.80
CA ALA A 652 -6.94 31.53 -14.93
C ALA A 652 -6.43 31.54 -13.48
N HIS A 653 -5.74 30.49 -13.03
CA HIS A 653 -5.26 30.31 -11.66
C HIS A 653 -3.72 30.39 -11.54
N GLY A 654 -3.08 31.18 -12.41
CA GLY A 654 -1.67 31.57 -12.26
C GLY A 654 -0.66 30.59 -12.85
N PHE A 655 -1.07 29.77 -13.82
CA PHE A 655 -0.19 28.88 -14.56
C PHE A 655 -0.04 29.30 -16.03
N VAL A 656 1.09 28.96 -16.64
CA VAL A 656 1.26 28.94 -18.10
C VAL A 656 1.28 27.49 -18.54
N SER A 657 0.34 27.13 -19.40
CA SER A 657 0.15 25.75 -19.87
C SER A 657 0.82 25.55 -21.23
N LYS A 658 1.65 24.51 -21.34
CA LYS A 658 2.27 24.10 -22.60
C LYS A 658 1.86 22.69 -22.96
N GLN A 659 1.29 22.51 -24.14
CA GLN A 659 1.10 21.19 -24.72
C GLN A 659 2.46 20.64 -25.14
N VAL A 660 2.85 19.51 -24.53
CA VAL A 660 4.13 18.84 -24.79
C VAL A 660 3.96 17.53 -25.55
N GLY A 661 2.74 17.01 -25.61
CA GLY A 661 2.35 15.90 -26.47
C GLY A 661 0.95 16.10 -27.01
N ASP A 662 0.76 15.82 -28.30
CA ASP A 662 -0.53 15.87 -28.99
C ASP A 662 -0.65 14.67 -29.93
N ARG A 663 -1.71 13.89 -29.77
CA ARG A 663 -1.98 12.69 -30.55
C ARG A 663 -2.80 13.03 -31.77
N GLU A 664 -2.13 13.60 -32.77
CA GLU A 664 -2.69 13.71 -34.11
C GLU A 664 -2.93 12.30 -34.71
N PRO A 665 -3.93 12.13 -35.60
CA PRO A 665 -4.16 10.86 -36.27
C PRO A 665 -2.87 10.31 -36.91
N GLY A 666 -2.47 9.10 -36.54
CA GLY A 666 -1.25 8.45 -37.03
C GLY A 666 0.03 8.75 -36.26
N ARG A 667 0.00 9.60 -35.22
CA ARG A 667 1.18 9.93 -34.40
C ARG A 667 1.05 9.37 -32.98
N CYS A 668 2.18 9.02 -32.37
CA CYS A 668 2.25 8.63 -30.96
C CYS A 668 2.74 9.80 -30.10
N ILE A 669 2.15 9.95 -28.91
CA ILE A 669 2.68 10.87 -27.88
C ILE A 669 3.81 10.24 -27.06
N ASP A 670 3.72 8.93 -26.85
CA ASP A 670 4.69 8.10 -26.12
C ASP A 670 4.47 6.63 -26.51
N ARG A 671 5.22 5.69 -25.90
CA ARG A 671 5.09 4.25 -26.23
C ARG A 671 3.77 3.65 -25.76
N VAL A 672 3.07 4.30 -24.84
CA VAL A 672 1.76 3.84 -24.36
C VAL A 672 0.65 4.36 -25.28
N ASN A 673 0.72 5.62 -25.69
CA ASN A 673 -0.20 6.31 -26.57
C ASN A 673 -1.68 6.27 -26.13
N MET A 674 -1.94 6.02 -24.85
CA MET A 674 -3.31 5.88 -24.31
C MET A 674 -4.05 7.22 -24.26
N TYR A 675 -3.32 8.30 -23.99
CA TYR A 675 -3.85 9.65 -23.88
C TYR A 675 -3.79 10.41 -25.21
N ALA A 676 -4.68 11.38 -25.39
CA ALA A 676 -4.74 12.21 -26.58
C ALA A 676 -3.85 13.45 -26.47
N SER A 677 -3.55 13.93 -25.26
CA SER A 677 -2.58 15.00 -25.05
C SER A 677 -1.82 14.87 -23.73
N CYS A 678 -0.68 15.55 -23.67
CA CYS A 678 0.18 15.69 -22.49
C CYS A 678 0.55 17.16 -22.32
N TRP A 679 0.42 17.67 -21.09
CA TRP A 679 0.59 19.10 -20.78
C TRP A 679 1.51 19.31 -19.58
N VAL A 680 2.29 20.38 -19.65
CA VAL A 680 3.06 20.91 -18.52
C VAL A 680 2.54 22.29 -18.18
N CYS A 681 1.91 22.42 -17.01
CA CYS A 681 1.42 23.69 -16.48
C CYS A 681 2.44 24.24 -15.48
N THR A 682 3.08 25.36 -15.79
CA THR A 682 4.13 25.97 -14.96
C THR A 682 3.56 27.12 -14.15
N LYS A 683 3.76 27.13 -12.83
CA LYS A 683 3.29 28.21 -11.97
C LYS A 683 4.08 29.50 -12.22
N VAL A 684 3.38 30.56 -12.60
CA VAL A 684 3.97 31.90 -12.87
C VAL A 684 3.46 32.99 -11.95
N GLU A 685 2.36 32.75 -11.22
CA GLU A 685 1.77 33.72 -10.30
C GLU A 685 1.25 33.03 -9.03
N ASN A 686 1.36 33.72 -7.89
CA ASN A 686 0.73 33.29 -6.65
C ASN A 686 -0.69 33.85 -6.60
N LEU A 687 -1.65 33.00 -6.21
CA LEU A 687 -3.01 33.47 -5.97
C LEU A 687 -3.09 34.31 -4.68
N PRO A 688 -3.98 35.32 -4.64
CA PRO A 688 -4.23 36.08 -3.42
C PRO A 688 -4.70 35.15 -2.29
N PRO A 689 -4.35 35.45 -1.02
CA PRO A 689 -4.82 34.67 0.11
C PRO A 689 -6.36 34.67 0.16
N PRO A 690 -7.00 33.54 0.53
CA PRO A 690 -8.44 33.44 0.56
C PRO A 690 -9.04 34.51 1.51
N THR A 691 -10.04 35.25 1.04
CA THR A 691 -10.73 36.26 1.85
C THR A 691 -11.49 35.56 2.99
N PRO A 692 -11.37 36.01 4.27
CA PRO A 692 -12.08 35.39 5.38
C PRO A 692 -13.59 35.50 5.20
N GLY A 693 -14.28 34.38 4.97
CA GLY A 693 -15.75 34.35 4.82
C GLY A 693 -16.28 33.33 3.81
N MET A 694 -15.48 32.83 2.85
CA MET A 694 -15.93 31.80 1.92
C MET A 694 -15.97 30.40 2.56
N GLU A 695 -14.96 30.03 3.37
CA GLU A 695 -14.85 28.66 3.93
C GLU A 695 -15.93 28.28 4.96
N GLN A 696 -16.60 29.25 5.60
CA GLN A 696 -17.60 28.97 6.65
C GLN A 696 -19.00 28.60 6.12
N GLY A 697 -19.28 28.87 4.84
CA GLY A 697 -20.48 28.34 4.16
C GLY A 697 -20.28 26.96 3.51
N GLU A 698 -19.03 26.47 3.46
CA GLU A 698 -18.58 25.42 2.53
C GLU A 698 -18.47 24.02 3.16
N GLN A 699 -18.85 23.84 4.43
CA GLN A 699 -18.87 22.53 5.12
C GLN A 699 -20.23 21.81 5.12
N GLY A 700 -21.26 22.39 4.47
CA GLY A 700 -22.64 21.91 4.55
C GLY A 700 -23.10 20.93 3.46
N VAL A 701 -22.29 20.62 2.44
CA VAL A 701 -22.75 19.86 1.25
C VAL A 701 -21.89 18.62 0.94
N ILE A 702 -20.90 18.30 1.78
CA ILE A 702 -20.04 17.12 1.58
C ILE A 702 -20.76 15.91 2.20
N GLY A 703 -21.71 15.34 1.46
CA GLY A 703 -22.46 14.17 1.92
C GLY A 703 -23.07 13.29 0.83
N GLU A 704 -23.31 13.77 -0.40
CA GLU A 704 -24.01 12.96 -1.40
C GLU A 704 -23.39 12.83 -2.80
N ASP A 705 -22.42 13.66 -3.21
CA ASP A 705 -21.99 13.69 -4.62
C ASP A 705 -20.62 13.05 -4.95
N LEU A 706 -20.13 12.15 -4.10
CA LEU A 706 -19.09 11.18 -4.48
C LEU A 706 -19.51 9.77 -4.07
N ARG A 707 -20.58 9.28 -4.69
CA ARG A 707 -20.81 7.83 -4.85
C ARG A 707 -20.22 7.40 -6.18
N LEU A 708 -18.91 7.16 -6.24
CA LEU A 708 -18.26 6.46 -7.35
C LEU A 708 -17.14 5.55 -6.86
#